data_AF-A0A3R9JDA8-F1
#
_entry.id   AF-A0A3R9JDA8-F1
#
_cell.length_a   1.000
_cell.length_b   1.000
_cell.length_c   1.000
_cell.angle_alpha   90.00
_cell.angle_beta   90.00
_cell.angle_gamma   90.00
#
_symmetry.space_group_name_H-M   'P 1'
#
loop_
_entity.id
_entity.type
_entity.pdbx_description
1 polymer ?
#
loop_
_entity_poly.entity_id
_entity_poly.type
_entity_poly.pdbx_seq_one_letter_code
_entity_poly.pdbx_strand_id
1 'polypeptide(L)'
;MNKRFLLPVLSTALLAPAFLAGQVYAEEAAAPAESPAVVANPATLETPAAPTTEAATPTSAESAEAKETPVESTKNEEKDTVILHTNDVHGRIVEEKGVIGDAKLATVIEQERAKSNQTTLVVDAGDAFQGLPISNSTKGEARAEILNQMQYDAMAVGNHEFDFGLDEVKKYKEILKFPLLSSNTYVNGARLFEASTIVDKDKTVEGDEFVVIGVTTPETATKTHPKNIKGVTFTDPISEVNKVIEEVQAKARAEGKDYKHYVVLAHLGVDTTTPVEWRGSTLAEALSKNPRLKGKRVTVIDGHSHTVESTTYGDNVTYNQTGSYLHNVGKITYKSRQLLGNPTQIPAADAKKLPANPTVEKLVKDIKQKYDAENAVEVVSNSPVELNGDRENVRVRETNLGNVVADSLYQYGQTGFSHPTDIAVTNGGGLRETIAKGKPITKGNVIAVLPFGNTISQIQVTGQQVLDMFEKSLGSILQVDKDGKKVLDENGQPLLEPSGGFLQVSGVKVYYDTNLPSGKRVLAIQVKNRTTGRYDLLDLAKTYYLATNDFLAAGGDGYTMLGGAREEGPSMDAAFEEYLKTADLTQYEKINPNSRTISVDSKNFSLPVETPQTNAAASDATTNVPLTYEVAGQFSKKAVVSEKVLPNTGSEQSIFLLLMGMVAGLAGILSSRKPKLK
;
A
#
# COMPACT_ATOMS: atom_id res chain seq x y z
N MET A 1 -44.47 57.97 33.11
CA MET A 1 -44.66 56.72 32.33
C MET A 1 -43.38 55.90 32.42
N ASN A 2 -43.51 54.70 33.02
CA ASN A 2 -42.68 53.49 32.97
C ASN A 2 -41.12 53.52 33.10
N LYS A 3 -40.68 53.07 34.31
CA LYS A 3 -39.60 52.10 34.69
C LYS A 3 -38.22 52.21 34.00
N ARG A 4 -37.13 52.61 34.70
CA ARG A 4 -36.20 51.82 35.59
C ARG A 4 -35.43 50.69 34.87
N PHE A 5 -34.13 50.39 35.05
CA PHE A 5 -32.95 50.90 35.79
C PHE A 5 -31.68 50.10 35.32
N LEU A 6 -30.48 50.69 35.41
CA LEU A 6 -29.07 50.20 35.55
C LEU A 6 -28.62 48.72 35.31
N LEU A 7 -27.52 48.57 34.50
CA LEU A 7 -26.18 47.86 34.63
C LEU A 7 -25.98 46.65 35.61
N PRO A 8 -24.85 45.87 35.62
CA PRO A 8 -23.63 45.77 34.77
C PRO A 8 -23.09 44.31 34.52
N VAL A 9 -21.92 44.24 33.85
CA VAL A 9 -20.87 43.18 33.78
C VAL A 9 -20.81 42.17 34.95
N LEU A 10 -20.67 40.86 34.64
CA LEU A 10 -19.84 39.93 35.41
C LEU A 10 -19.27 38.79 34.52
N SER A 11 -18.05 38.40 34.85
CA SER A 11 -17.11 37.52 34.15
C SER A 11 -17.20 36.07 34.65
N THR A 12 -16.92 35.08 33.79
CA THR A 12 -16.35 33.75 34.16
C THR A 12 -15.80 33.00 32.93
N ALA A 13 -14.47 32.89 32.90
CA ALA A 13 -13.60 31.77 32.52
C ALA A 13 -14.10 30.52 31.74
N LEU A 14 -13.24 30.10 30.79
CA LEU A 14 -12.86 28.72 30.40
C LEU A 14 -13.95 27.68 30.10
N LEU A 15 -13.98 27.18 28.86
CA LEU A 15 -13.94 25.75 28.52
C LEU A 15 -13.86 25.56 26.99
N ALA A 16 -12.77 24.96 26.53
CA ALA A 16 -12.68 24.32 25.22
C ALA A 16 -13.58 23.08 25.18
N PRO A 17 -14.17 22.70 24.02
CA PRO A 17 -14.64 21.34 23.82
C PRO A 17 -13.61 20.55 23.00
N ALA A 18 -13.02 19.57 23.68
CA ALA A 18 -12.33 18.45 23.08
C ALA A 18 -13.34 17.50 22.40
N PHE A 19 -12.91 16.96 21.25
CA PHE A 19 -13.25 15.66 20.63
C PHE A 19 -14.68 15.10 20.67
N LEU A 20 -15.17 14.77 19.46
CA LEU A 20 -15.80 13.48 19.18
C LEU A 20 -15.23 12.92 17.88
N ALA A 21 -14.25 12.03 18.03
CA ALA A 21 -13.77 11.15 16.98
C ALA A 21 -14.81 10.04 16.79
N GLY A 22 -15.54 10.07 15.67
CA GLY A 22 -16.45 9.01 15.27
C GLY A 22 -15.66 7.81 14.72
N GLN A 23 -15.96 6.65 15.28
CA GLN A 23 -15.38 5.35 14.96
C GLN A 23 -15.71 4.93 13.52
N VAL A 24 -14.68 4.47 12.81
CA VAL A 24 -14.77 3.65 11.61
C VAL A 24 -14.15 2.31 11.99
N TYR A 25 -14.91 1.22 11.94
CA TYR A 25 -14.43 -0.08 11.47
C TYR A 25 -15.62 -0.95 11.08
N ALA A 26 -15.53 -1.50 9.87
CA ALA A 26 -16.25 -2.70 9.47
C ALA A 26 -15.62 -3.88 10.22
N GLU A 27 -16.46 -4.67 10.87
CA GLU A 27 -16.07 -5.85 11.63
C GLU A 27 -16.17 -7.06 10.70
N GLU A 28 -15.02 -7.55 10.23
CA GLU A 28 -14.92 -8.87 9.61
C GLU A 28 -14.58 -9.86 10.73
N ALA A 29 -15.56 -10.70 11.08
CA ALA A 29 -15.44 -11.69 12.13
C ALA A 29 -14.57 -12.87 11.68
N ALA A 30 -13.43 -13.05 12.35
CA ALA A 30 -12.75 -14.35 12.43
C ALA A 30 -12.62 -14.73 13.91
N ALA A 31 -13.44 -15.69 14.34
CA ALA A 31 -13.32 -16.33 15.64
C ALA A 31 -12.10 -17.27 15.66
N PRO A 32 -11.27 -17.28 16.72
CA PRO A 32 -10.28 -18.33 16.93
C PRO A 32 -10.91 -19.51 17.68
N ALA A 33 -10.60 -20.72 17.22
CA ALA A 33 -10.93 -21.97 17.88
C ALA A 33 -10.14 -22.14 19.19
N GLU A 34 -10.84 -22.55 20.25
CA GLU A 34 -10.26 -22.94 21.54
C GLU A 34 -9.51 -24.28 21.43
N SER A 35 -8.40 -24.40 22.18
CA SER A 35 -7.99 -25.65 22.84
C SER A 35 -7.03 -25.35 24.01
N PRO A 36 -6.97 -26.24 25.03
CA PRO A 36 -7.14 -25.81 26.42
C PRO A 36 -5.85 -25.63 27.22
N ALA A 37 -6.00 -24.83 28.27
CA ALA A 37 -5.02 -24.56 29.31
C ALA A 37 -4.67 -25.80 30.15
N VAL A 38 -3.40 -25.87 30.57
CA VAL A 38 -2.97 -26.64 31.75
C VAL A 38 -2.60 -25.65 32.85
N VAL A 39 -3.28 -25.81 33.98
CA VAL A 39 -3.20 -24.99 35.19
C VAL A 39 -1.98 -25.43 36.04
N ALA A 40 -1.23 -24.47 36.56
CA ALA A 40 -0.55 -24.60 37.85
C ALA A 40 -0.44 -23.21 38.51
N ASN A 41 -1.04 -23.09 39.70
CA ASN A 41 -1.14 -21.88 40.51
C ASN A 41 0.15 -21.67 41.37
N PRO A 42 0.37 -20.46 41.93
CA PRO A 42 1.67 -19.97 42.41
C PRO A 42 1.89 -20.19 43.91
N ALA A 43 3.15 -20.07 44.35
CA ALA A 43 3.50 -19.87 45.75
C ALA A 43 4.44 -18.66 45.90
N THR A 44 4.03 -17.79 46.82
CA THR A 44 4.56 -16.49 47.23
C THR A 44 5.88 -16.57 47.99
N LEU A 45 6.72 -15.54 47.79
CA LEU A 45 7.94 -15.25 48.55
C LEU A 45 7.63 -14.27 49.69
N GLU A 46 8.11 -14.58 50.90
CA GLU A 46 8.35 -13.59 51.96
C GLU A 46 9.79 -13.71 52.45
N THR A 47 10.46 -12.55 52.53
CA THR A 47 11.77 -12.28 53.13
C THR A 47 11.69 -12.39 54.66
N PRO A 48 12.80 -12.62 55.39
CA PRO A 48 13.46 -11.46 56.01
C PRO A 48 14.99 -11.55 56.26
N ALA A 49 15.54 -10.33 56.38
CA ALA A 49 16.75 -9.77 57.03
C ALA A 49 17.80 -10.64 57.77
N ALA A 50 19.04 -10.14 57.68
CA ALA A 50 20.30 -10.56 58.33
C ALA A 50 20.36 -10.33 59.86
N PRO A 51 21.40 -10.80 60.60
CA PRO A 51 22.64 -9.99 60.72
C PRO A 51 24.00 -10.74 60.96
N THR A 52 25.09 -10.08 60.53
CA THR A 52 26.44 -9.84 61.14
C THR A 52 27.35 -10.91 61.80
N THR A 53 28.59 -10.98 61.26
CA THR A 53 29.96 -10.98 61.87
C THR A 53 30.38 -11.99 62.95
N GLU A 54 31.46 -12.74 62.72
CA GLU A 54 32.78 -12.60 63.40
C GLU A 54 33.86 -13.58 62.86
N ALA A 55 35.11 -13.12 62.87
CA ALA A 55 36.35 -13.87 62.63
C ALA A 55 36.83 -14.54 63.97
N ALA A 56 37.81 -15.44 64.13
CA ALA A 56 39.04 -15.75 63.39
C ALA A 56 39.70 -17.07 63.91
N THR A 57 40.41 -17.78 63.02
CA THR A 57 41.72 -18.50 63.20
C THR A 57 41.90 -19.68 64.20
N PRO A 58 42.99 -20.49 64.12
CA PRO A 58 43.39 -21.38 63.01
C PRO A 58 43.77 -22.79 63.54
N THR A 59 43.71 -23.86 62.75
CA THR A 59 44.48 -25.09 63.09
C THR A 59 44.89 -25.86 61.83
N SER A 60 46.09 -26.41 61.93
CA SER A 60 47.03 -26.91 60.93
C SER A 60 46.71 -28.28 60.34
N ALA A 61 47.14 -28.42 59.08
CA ALA A 61 47.76 -29.59 58.44
C ALA A 61 46.98 -30.91 58.34
N GLU A 62 46.60 -31.28 57.11
CA GLU A 62 47.09 -32.52 56.50
C GLU A 62 46.94 -32.48 54.97
N SER A 63 48.03 -32.87 54.31
CA SER A 63 48.20 -32.98 52.87
C SER A 63 47.55 -34.26 52.34
N ALA A 64 46.66 -34.13 51.35
CA ALA A 64 46.27 -35.21 50.47
C ALA A 64 46.15 -34.70 49.03
N GLU A 65 46.85 -35.37 48.12
CA GLU A 65 46.91 -35.10 46.69
C GLU A 65 45.52 -34.97 46.04
N ALA A 66 45.26 -33.82 45.42
CA ALA A 66 44.13 -33.64 44.52
C ALA A 66 44.65 -33.70 43.07
N LYS A 67 44.16 -34.69 42.33
CA LYS A 67 44.28 -34.80 40.87
C LYS A 67 43.93 -33.48 40.21
N GLU A 68 44.82 -33.00 39.34
CA GLU A 68 44.52 -31.94 38.39
C GLU A 68 43.37 -32.39 37.48
N THR A 69 42.18 -31.84 37.70
CA THR A 69 41.17 -31.73 36.64
C THR A 69 41.49 -30.49 35.80
N PRO A 70 41.50 -30.59 34.45
CA PRO A 70 41.77 -29.44 33.60
C PRO A 70 40.71 -28.37 33.86
N VAL A 71 41.16 -27.14 34.05
CA VAL A 71 40.29 -25.96 34.05
C VAL A 71 39.60 -25.93 32.68
N GLU A 72 38.32 -26.25 32.66
CA GLU A 72 37.46 -26.02 31.50
C GLU A 72 37.46 -24.51 31.27
N SER A 73 38.16 -24.09 30.23
CA SER A 73 38.14 -22.70 29.76
C SER A 73 36.69 -22.27 29.63
N THR A 74 36.31 -21.23 30.36
CA THR A 74 35.06 -20.49 30.18
C THR A 74 34.93 -20.14 28.69
N LYS A 75 34.14 -20.90 27.95
CA LYS A 75 33.74 -20.54 26.59
C LYS A 75 32.99 -19.21 26.72
N ASN A 76 33.52 -18.15 26.10
CA ASN A 76 32.74 -16.95 25.84
C ASN A 76 31.41 -17.38 25.20
N GLU A 77 30.29 -17.06 25.84
CA GLU A 77 28.98 -17.24 25.22
C GLU A 77 28.93 -16.37 23.96
N GLU A 78 28.63 -16.99 22.81
CA GLU A 78 28.44 -16.31 21.54
C GLU A 78 27.27 -15.32 21.71
N LYS A 79 27.52 -14.04 21.40
CA LYS A 79 26.50 -12.99 21.48
C LYS A 79 25.30 -13.35 20.58
N ASP A 80 24.12 -12.89 20.97
CA ASP A 80 22.96 -13.00 20.09
C ASP A 80 23.16 -12.11 18.85
N THR A 81 22.53 -12.49 17.74
CA THR A 81 22.51 -11.66 16.52
C THR A 81 21.10 -11.20 16.27
N VAL A 82 20.91 -9.89 16.06
CA VAL A 82 19.62 -9.29 15.73
C VAL A 82 19.70 -8.62 14.37
N ILE A 83 18.72 -8.90 13.51
CA ILE A 83 18.50 -8.16 12.26
C ILE A 83 17.21 -7.36 12.43
N LEU A 84 17.32 -6.04 12.41
CA LEU A 84 16.17 -5.14 12.25
C LEU A 84 15.99 -4.85 10.78
N HIS A 85 14.74 -4.89 10.31
CA HIS A 85 14.46 -4.60 8.91
C HIS A 85 13.14 -3.89 8.66
N THR A 86 13.12 -3.19 7.53
CA THR A 86 11.97 -2.48 6.97
C THR A 86 11.85 -2.83 5.48
N ASN A 87 10.66 -2.64 4.92
CA ASN A 87 10.37 -2.75 3.49
C ASN A 87 9.19 -1.83 3.16
N ASP A 88 9.09 -1.34 1.93
CA ASP A 88 7.94 -0.60 1.40
C ASP A 88 7.52 0.57 2.30
N VAL A 89 8.51 1.32 2.81
CA VAL A 89 8.25 2.44 3.72
C VAL A 89 7.65 3.62 2.97
N HIS A 90 7.87 3.72 1.66
CA HIS A 90 7.23 4.69 0.79
C HIS A 90 7.22 6.15 1.30
N GLY A 91 8.34 6.63 1.83
CA GLY A 91 8.45 8.02 2.28
C GLY A 91 7.62 8.38 3.53
N ARG A 92 7.19 7.41 4.35
CA ARG A 92 6.52 7.65 5.66
C ARG A 92 7.51 8.17 6.72
N ILE A 93 7.94 9.41 6.54
CA ILE A 93 8.92 10.10 7.38
C ILE A 93 8.31 10.52 8.73
N VAL A 94 7.06 11.00 8.70
CA VAL A 94 6.35 11.59 9.87
C VAL A 94 5.54 10.52 10.60
N GLU A 95 5.49 10.60 11.93
CA GLU A 95 4.58 9.75 12.72
C GLU A 95 3.12 10.13 12.46
N GLU A 96 2.28 9.13 12.17
CA GLU A 96 0.85 9.30 11.96
C GLU A 96 0.07 8.13 12.60
N LYS A 97 -1.26 8.15 12.49
CA LYS A 97 -2.09 7.06 13.04
C LYS A 97 -1.73 5.74 12.33
N GLY A 98 -1.11 4.82 13.07
CA GLY A 98 -0.70 3.51 12.57
C GLY A 98 0.67 3.51 11.88
N VAL A 99 1.36 4.65 11.80
CA VAL A 99 2.68 4.79 11.14
C VAL A 99 3.70 5.17 12.21
N ILE A 100 4.82 4.44 12.29
CA ILE A 100 5.85 4.67 13.32
C ILE A 100 6.55 6.02 13.13
N GLY A 101 6.87 6.38 11.88
CA GLY A 101 7.68 7.54 11.53
C GLY A 101 9.17 7.34 11.84
N ASP A 102 10.04 8.01 11.09
CA ASP A 102 11.49 7.75 11.14
C ASP A 102 12.10 8.14 12.51
N ALA A 103 11.55 9.12 13.21
CA ALA A 103 12.07 9.55 14.52
C ALA A 103 11.90 8.48 15.62
N LYS A 104 10.81 7.70 15.60
CA LYS A 104 10.62 6.59 16.55
C LYS A 104 11.30 5.31 16.08
N LEU A 105 11.37 5.10 14.76
CA LEU A 105 12.19 4.03 14.18
C LEU A 105 13.66 4.15 14.62
N ALA A 106 14.20 5.37 14.62
CA ALA A 106 15.54 5.64 15.15
C ALA A 106 15.69 5.20 16.61
N THR A 107 14.71 5.49 17.47
CA THR A 107 14.72 5.04 18.87
C THR A 107 14.69 3.51 18.98
N VAL A 108 13.88 2.82 18.16
CA VAL A 108 13.85 1.35 18.12
C VAL A 108 15.24 0.80 17.78
N ILE A 109 15.88 1.35 16.75
CA ILE A 109 17.22 0.95 16.31
C ILE A 109 18.25 1.18 17.41
N GLU A 110 18.26 2.35 18.04
CA GLU A 110 19.19 2.69 19.10
C GLU A 110 19.03 1.79 20.33
N GLN A 111 17.80 1.47 20.73
CA GLN A 111 17.54 0.58 21.87
C GLN A 111 18.05 -0.84 21.63
N GLU A 112 17.94 -1.37 20.41
CA GLU A 112 18.50 -2.69 20.08
C GLU A 112 20.02 -2.65 19.98
N ARG A 113 20.61 -1.59 19.41
CA ARG A 113 22.06 -1.41 19.35
C ARG A 113 22.72 -1.22 20.71
N ALA A 114 22.00 -0.66 21.69
CA ALA A 114 22.53 -0.42 23.04
C ALA A 114 22.69 -1.70 23.88
N LYS A 115 22.12 -2.83 23.45
CA LYS A 115 22.21 -4.11 24.17
C LYS A 115 23.58 -4.76 23.95
N SER A 116 24.38 -4.86 25.01
CA SER A 116 25.76 -5.36 24.94
C SER A 116 25.91 -6.86 24.67
N ASN A 117 24.84 -7.63 24.86
CA ASN A 117 24.80 -9.07 24.66
C ASN A 117 24.40 -9.48 23.23
N GLN A 118 24.28 -8.52 22.29
CA GLN A 118 23.92 -8.81 20.91
C GLN A 118 24.70 -7.95 19.89
N THR A 119 24.83 -8.46 18.67
CA THR A 119 25.17 -7.67 17.48
C THR A 119 23.87 -7.28 16.75
N THR A 120 23.81 -6.07 16.17
CA THR A 120 22.60 -5.60 15.49
C THR A 120 22.89 -5.10 14.08
N LEU A 121 22.31 -5.77 13.09
CA LEU A 121 22.27 -5.38 11.68
C LEU A 121 20.95 -4.64 11.40
N VAL A 122 20.99 -3.55 10.65
CA VAL A 122 19.80 -2.78 10.26
C VAL A 122 19.76 -2.65 8.75
N VAL A 123 18.71 -3.16 8.11
CA VAL A 123 18.61 -3.25 6.64
C VAL A 123 17.23 -2.85 6.12
N ASP A 124 17.16 -2.43 4.87
CA ASP A 124 15.89 -2.13 4.19
C ASP A 124 15.74 -2.94 2.89
N ALA A 125 14.55 -3.47 2.63
CA ALA A 125 14.27 -4.32 1.47
C ALA A 125 13.79 -3.54 0.23
N GLY A 126 13.91 -2.22 0.18
CA GLY A 126 13.56 -1.40 -0.98
C GLY A 126 12.22 -0.69 -0.85
N ASP A 127 11.94 0.17 -1.83
CA ASP A 127 10.81 1.10 -1.88
C ASP A 127 10.75 2.02 -0.65
N ALA A 128 11.89 2.62 -0.35
CA ALA A 128 12.04 3.50 0.81
C ALA A 128 11.59 4.93 0.49
N PHE A 129 11.80 5.40 -0.74
CA PHE A 129 11.79 6.83 -1.05
C PHE A 129 10.45 7.35 -1.54
N GLN A 130 9.96 6.82 -2.66
CA GLN A 130 8.73 7.31 -3.28
C GLN A 130 7.50 6.96 -2.43
N GLY A 131 6.53 7.85 -2.35
CA GLY A 131 5.20 7.53 -1.83
C GLY A 131 4.44 8.76 -1.39
N LEU A 132 4.72 9.24 -0.17
CA LEU A 132 4.07 10.47 0.31
C LEU A 132 4.67 11.72 -0.33
N PRO A 133 3.84 12.75 -0.62
CA PRO A 133 4.30 14.02 -1.19
C PRO A 133 5.48 14.68 -0.46
N ILE A 134 5.54 14.57 0.88
CA ILE A 134 6.64 15.11 1.69
C ILE A 134 8.01 14.48 1.36
N SER A 135 8.03 13.21 0.96
CA SER A 135 9.25 12.56 0.50
C SER A 135 9.50 12.83 -0.98
N ASN A 136 8.44 12.74 -1.80
CA ASN A 136 8.51 12.96 -3.24
C ASN A 136 8.99 14.37 -3.62
N SER A 137 8.72 15.40 -2.81
CA SER A 137 9.15 16.79 -3.10
C SER A 137 10.66 16.94 -3.18
N THR A 138 11.40 16.08 -2.47
CA THR A 138 12.87 15.98 -2.53
C THR A 138 13.33 14.74 -3.28
N LYS A 139 12.42 14.06 -3.97
CA LYS A 139 12.67 12.77 -4.63
C LYS A 139 13.37 11.77 -3.70
N GLY A 140 12.99 11.72 -2.43
CA GLY A 140 13.61 10.82 -1.44
C GLY A 140 14.93 11.27 -0.83
N GLU A 141 15.60 12.30 -1.35
CA GLU A 141 16.92 12.73 -0.85
C GLU A 141 16.89 13.10 0.65
N ALA A 142 15.83 13.75 1.09
CA ALA A 142 15.67 14.12 2.50
C ALA A 142 15.54 12.89 3.41
N ARG A 143 14.91 11.83 2.92
CA ARG A 143 14.83 10.56 3.67
C ARG A 143 16.15 9.81 3.65
N ALA A 144 16.92 9.87 2.56
CA ALA A 144 18.27 9.31 2.51
C ALA A 144 19.18 9.90 3.61
N GLU A 145 19.06 11.21 3.91
CA GLU A 145 19.75 11.83 5.04
C GLU A 145 19.33 11.23 6.40
N ILE A 146 18.03 10.96 6.59
CA ILE A 146 17.54 10.31 7.81
C ILE A 146 18.05 8.86 7.92
N LEU A 147 18.03 8.08 6.84
CA LEU A 147 18.55 6.71 6.84
C LEU A 147 20.06 6.69 7.17
N ASN A 148 20.81 7.65 6.65
CA ASN A 148 22.23 7.86 6.99
C ASN A 148 22.41 8.18 8.48
N GLN A 149 21.55 9.02 9.04
CA GLN A 149 21.58 9.38 10.47
C GLN A 149 21.23 8.16 11.35
N MET A 150 20.34 7.29 10.90
CA MET A 150 20.03 6.02 11.56
C MET A 150 21.08 4.93 11.32
N GLN A 151 22.10 5.21 10.49
CA GLN A 151 23.22 4.32 10.17
C GLN A 151 22.74 2.95 9.68
N TYR A 152 21.82 2.89 8.71
CA TYR A 152 21.49 1.62 8.05
C TYR A 152 22.74 0.95 7.51
N ASP A 153 22.76 -0.38 7.50
CA ASP A 153 23.92 -1.19 7.11
C ASP A 153 23.89 -1.55 5.62
N ALA A 154 22.70 -1.73 5.02
CA ALA A 154 22.48 -1.96 3.60
C ALA A 154 21.00 -1.77 3.22
N MET A 155 20.74 -1.53 1.93
CA MET A 155 19.39 -1.47 1.37
C MET A 155 19.33 -2.17 0.01
N ALA A 156 18.26 -2.90 -0.28
CA ALA A 156 17.97 -3.35 -1.65
C ALA A 156 17.37 -2.25 -2.50
N VAL A 157 17.63 -2.29 -3.81
CA VAL A 157 16.89 -1.47 -4.78
C VAL A 157 15.54 -2.12 -5.05
N GLY A 158 14.45 -1.42 -4.74
CA GLY A 158 13.09 -1.74 -5.16
C GLY A 158 12.72 -1.13 -6.50
N ASN A 159 11.48 -1.35 -6.95
CA ASN A 159 11.04 -0.80 -8.24
C ASN A 159 10.79 0.71 -8.18
N HIS A 160 10.32 1.22 -7.05
CA HIS A 160 9.99 2.63 -6.88
C HIS A 160 11.22 3.52 -6.67
N GLU A 161 12.40 2.92 -6.42
CA GLU A 161 13.68 3.64 -6.51
C GLU A 161 13.96 4.21 -7.92
N PHE A 162 13.33 3.68 -8.97
CA PHE A 162 13.48 4.16 -10.35
C PHE A 162 12.47 5.25 -10.77
N ASP A 163 11.49 5.59 -9.93
CA ASP A 163 10.37 6.46 -10.32
C ASP A 163 10.79 7.88 -10.72
N PHE A 164 11.87 8.36 -10.11
CA PHE A 164 12.44 9.67 -10.41
C PHE A 164 13.52 9.63 -11.50
N GLY A 165 13.73 8.46 -12.13
CA GLY A 165 14.63 8.24 -13.25
C GLY A 165 16.01 7.68 -12.87
N LEU A 166 16.73 7.20 -13.89
CA LEU A 166 18.03 6.56 -13.74
C LEU A 166 19.11 7.47 -13.10
N ASP A 167 19.04 8.78 -13.33
CA ASP A 167 19.99 9.71 -12.74
C ASP A 167 19.77 9.86 -11.22
N GLU A 168 18.50 9.84 -10.80
CA GLU A 168 18.16 9.94 -9.37
C GLU A 168 18.56 8.68 -8.61
N VAL A 169 18.28 7.48 -9.16
CA VAL A 169 18.69 6.24 -8.48
C VAL A 169 20.22 6.09 -8.40
N LYS A 170 20.96 6.60 -9.39
CA LYS A 170 22.43 6.70 -9.31
C LYS A 170 22.86 7.70 -8.23
N LYS A 171 22.15 8.80 -8.08
CA LYS A 171 22.42 9.77 -7.02
C LYS A 171 22.18 9.18 -5.62
N TYR A 172 21.18 8.31 -5.43
CA TYR A 172 21.00 7.60 -4.15
C TYR A 172 22.25 6.83 -3.73
N LYS A 173 22.90 6.14 -4.68
CA LYS A 173 24.17 5.43 -4.44
C LYS A 173 25.29 6.37 -3.96
N GLU A 174 25.28 7.63 -4.36
CA GLU A 174 26.29 8.62 -3.97
C GLU A 174 25.99 9.27 -2.62
N ILE A 175 24.72 9.52 -2.30
CA ILE A 175 24.32 10.23 -1.07
C ILE A 175 24.12 9.28 0.12
N LEU A 176 23.82 8.00 -0.09
CA LEU A 176 23.73 7.00 0.97
C LEU A 176 25.12 6.63 1.49
N LYS A 177 25.27 6.59 2.81
CA LYS A 177 26.51 6.22 3.52
C LYS A 177 26.64 4.71 3.74
N PHE A 178 25.75 3.94 3.14
CA PHE A 178 25.67 2.50 3.18
C PHE A 178 25.30 1.99 1.77
N PRO A 179 25.65 0.74 1.43
CA PRO A 179 25.47 0.24 0.08
C PRO A 179 24.00 0.04 -0.29
N LEU A 180 23.66 0.53 -1.47
CA LEU A 180 22.41 0.25 -2.18
C LEU A 180 22.66 -0.88 -3.18
N LEU A 181 21.98 -2.02 -2.99
CA LEU A 181 22.34 -3.32 -3.55
C LEU A 181 21.33 -3.83 -4.58
N SER A 182 21.84 -4.38 -5.68
CA SER A 182 21.04 -5.15 -6.65
C SER A 182 21.91 -6.07 -7.50
N SER A 183 21.68 -7.37 -7.38
CA SER A 183 22.38 -8.43 -8.09
C SER A 183 21.82 -8.73 -9.48
N ASN A 184 20.77 -8.06 -9.94
CA ASN A 184 20.18 -8.39 -11.25
C ASN A 184 19.86 -7.17 -12.11
N THR A 185 20.32 -5.97 -11.71
CA THR A 185 20.10 -4.74 -12.48
C THR A 185 21.34 -4.36 -13.28
N TYR A 186 21.15 -4.21 -14.59
CA TYR A 186 22.21 -3.86 -15.54
C TYR A 186 21.83 -2.64 -16.37
N VAL A 187 22.80 -1.80 -16.71
CA VAL A 187 22.68 -0.70 -17.66
C VAL A 187 23.66 -0.95 -18.80
N ASN A 188 23.15 -1.08 -20.02
CA ASN A 188 23.97 -1.36 -21.21
C ASN A 188 24.94 -2.55 -21.01
N GLY A 189 24.48 -3.59 -20.31
CA GLY A 189 25.26 -4.82 -20.04
C GLY A 189 26.22 -4.75 -18.84
N ALA A 190 26.38 -3.59 -18.19
CA ALA A 190 27.18 -3.46 -16.97
C ALA A 190 26.28 -3.40 -15.73
N ARG A 191 26.66 -4.10 -14.65
CA ARG A 191 25.90 -4.09 -13.40
C ARG A 191 25.86 -2.68 -12.81
N LEU A 192 24.66 -2.18 -12.49
CA LEU A 192 24.47 -0.79 -12.03
C LEU A 192 24.87 -0.61 -10.55
N PHE A 193 24.49 -1.57 -9.71
CA PHE A 193 24.70 -1.55 -8.27
C PHE A 193 25.71 -2.61 -7.84
N GLU A 194 26.22 -2.49 -6.62
CA GLU A 194 26.92 -3.61 -6.00
C GLU A 194 25.92 -4.76 -5.79
N ALA A 195 26.35 -5.99 -6.08
CA ALA A 195 25.48 -7.15 -5.91
C ALA A 195 25.35 -7.55 -4.43
N SER A 196 26.42 -7.34 -3.67
CA SER A 196 26.52 -7.73 -2.27
C SER A 196 27.55 -6.88 -1.53
N THR A 197 27.43 -6.84 -0.20
CA THR A 197 28.44 -6.30 0.72
C THR A 197 28.72 -7.29 1.86
N ILE A 198 29.85 -7.12 2.54
CA ILE A 198 30.18 -7.82 3.78
C ILE A 198 30.10 -6.81 4.92
N VAL A 199 29.18 -7.02 5.86
CA VAL A 199 29.02 -6.16 7.04
C VAL A 199 29.63 -6.86 8.25
N ASP A 200 30.65 -6.25 8.83
CA ASP A 200 31.31 -6.73 10.04
C ASP A 200 30.89 -5.85 11.24
N LYS A 201 30.05 -6.41 12.12
CA LYS A 201 29.53 -5.72 13.31
C LYS A 201 30.41 -5.91 14.55
N ASP A 202 31.25 -6.95 14.57
CA ASP A 202 32.18 -7.24 15.66
C ASP A 202 33.50 -7.76 15.07
N LYS A 203 34.41 -6.81 14.79
CA LYS A 203 35.73 -7.07 14.20
C LYS A 203 36.63 -7.99 15.03
N THR A 204 36.19 -8.36 16.24
CA THR A 204 36.92 -9.28 17.12
C THR A 204 36.52 -10.74 16.91
N VAL A 205 35.45 -11.01 16.16
CA VAL A 205 34.90 -12.34 15.92
C VAL A 205 34.93 -12.66 14.42
N GLU A 206 35.90 -13.47 14.01
CA GLU A 206 36.00 -13.94 12.62
C GLU A 206 34.87 -14.94 12.30
N GLY A 207 34.15 -14.71 11.19
CA GLY A 207 33.08 -15.58 10.69
C GLY A 207 31.65 -15.14 11.03
N ASP A 208 31.48 -14.14 11.91
CA ASP A 208 30.17 -13.53 12.27
C ASP A 208 29.78 -12.40 11.29
N GLU A 209 30.54 -12.18 10.22
CA GLU A 209 30.20 -11.18 9.22
C GLU A 209 28.93 -11.57 8.44
N PHE A 210 28.14 -10.55 8.09
CA PHE A 210 26.94 -10.70 7.27
C PHE A 210 27.30 -10.52 5.81
N VAL A 211 27.07 -11.57 5.02
CA VAL A 211 26.98 -11.46 3.56
C VAL A 211 25.61 -10.91 3.24
N VAL A 212 25.53 -9.65 2.83
CA VAL A 212 24.25 -9.01 2.45
C VAL A 212 24.17 -8.93 0.92
N ILE A 213 23.13 -9.51 0.33
CA ILE A 213 22.93 -9.59 -1.13
C ILE A 213 21.62 -8.87 -1.47
N GLY A 214 21.63 -7.97 -2.46
CA GLY A 214 20.42 -7.31 -2.95
C GLY A 214 19.86 -7.96 -4.21
N VAL A 215 18.55 -7.94 -4.41
CA VAL A 215 17.91 -8.36 -5.68
C VAL A 215 16.61 -7.62 -5.91
N THR A 216 16.37 -7.19 -7.16
CA THR A 216 15.27 -6.30 -7.54
C THR A 216 14.28 -7.03 -8.44
N THR A 217 12.97 -6.78 -8.30
CA THR A 217 11.96 -7.41 -9.16
C THR A 217 12.17 -7.06 -10.64
N PRO A 218 12.20 -8.06 -11.55
CA PRO A 218 12.19 -7.78 -12.98
C PRO A 218 10.92 -7.09 -13.47
N GLU A 219 9.84 -7.10 -12.68
CA GLU A 219 8.62 -6.32 -12.96
C GLU A 219 8.89 -4.81 -13.00
N THR A 220 10.01 -4.32 -12.45
CA THR A 220 10.42 -2.92 -12.60
C THR A 220 10.39 -2.46 -14.07
N ALA A 221 10.69 -3.36 -15.02
CA ALA A 221 10.61 -3.07 -16.45
C ALA A 221 9.22 -2.61 -16.95
N THR A 222 8.16 -2.94 -16.21
CA THR A 222 6.76 -2.61 -16.54
C THR A 222 6.03 -1.84 -15.45
N LYS A 223 6.60 -1.73 -14.23
CA LYS A 223 5.99 -1.05 -13.08
C LYS A 223 6.44 0.41 -12.91
N THR A 224 7.52 0.82 -13.58
CA THR A 224 7.92 2.24 -13.67
C THR A 224 7.83 2.73 -15.11
N HIS A 225 7.82 4.05 -15.30
CA HIS A 225 7.70 4.64 -16.62
C HIS A 225 8.89 4.24 -17.52
N PRO A 226 8.68 3.77 -18.77
CA PRO A 226 9.76 3.35 -19.67
C PRO A 226 10.89 4.37 -19.89
N LYS A 227 10.61 5.67 -19.71
CA LYS A 227 11.62 6.72 -19.81
C LYS A 227 12.66 6.66 -18.68
N ASN A 228 12.27 6.17 -17.51
CA ASN A 228 13.08 6.12 -16.31
C ASN A 228 14.14 5.02 -16.36
N ILE A 229 13.85 3.96 -17.12
CA ILE A 229 14.64 2.73 -17.21
C ILE A 229 15.24 2.49 -18.60
N LYS A 230 15.44 3.56 -19.38
CA LYS A 230 16.06 3.42 -20.71
C LYS A 230 17.44 2.77 -20.61
N GLY A 231 17.62 1.65 -21.32
CA GLY A 231 18.86 0.88 -21.33
C GLY A 231 19.11 0.05 -20.06
N VAL A 232 18.14 0.03 -19.12
CA VAL A 232 18.16 -0.81 -17.92
C VAL A 232 17.54 -2.16 -18.26
N THR A 233 18.17 -3.24 -17.81
CA THR A 233 17.64 -4.60 -17.90
C THR A 233 17.70 -5.29 -16.56
N PHE A 234 16.65 -6.04 -16.23
CA PHE A 234 16.54 -6.83 -15.01
C PHE A 234 16.60 -8.31 -15.37
N THR A 235 17.62 -9.02 -14.91
CA THR A 235 17.82 -10.45 -15.21
C THR A 235 17.15 -11.33 -14.16
N ASP A 236 17.10 -12.64 -14.43
CA ASP A 236 16.50 -13.64 -13.52
C ASP A 236 17.07 -13.54 -12.09
N PRO A 237 16.21 -13.27 -11.08
CA PRO A 237 16.68 -12.95 -9.73
C PRO A 237 17.33 -14.16 -9.04
N ILE A 238 16.77 -15.36 -9.21
CA ILE A 238 17.26 -16.57 -8.53
C ILE A 238 18.63 -16.97 -9.07
N SER A 239 18.80 -16.97 -10.39
CA SER A 239 20.07 -17.30 -11.03
C SER A 239 21.16 -16.31 -10.62
N GLU A 240 20.85 -15.00 -10.58
CA GLU A 240 21.83 -13.98 -10.18
C GLU A 240 22.23 -14.08 -8.70
N VAL A 241 21.28 -14.25 -7.78
CA VAL A 241 21.60 -14.41 -6.35
C VAL A 241 22.50 -15.63 -6.13
N ASN A 242 22.22 -16.76 -6.80
CA ASN A 242 23.07 -17.93 -6.71
C ASN A 242 24.49 -17.68 -7.24
N LYS A 243 24.65 -16.98 -8.37
CA LYS A 243 25.98 -16.58 -8.88
C LYS A 243 26.75 -15.73 -7.86
N VAL A 244 26.10 -14.75 -7.25
CA VAL A 244 26.73 -13.88 -6.24
C VAL A 244 27.17 -14.68 -5.01
N ILE A 245 26.36 -15.64 -4.55
CA ILE A 245 26.75 -16.54 -3.45
C ILE A 245 28.00 -17.34 -3.83
N GLU A 246 28.09 -17.84 -5.05
CA GLU A 246 29.26 -18.57 -5.54
C GLU A 246 30.51 -17.68 -5.56
N GLU A 247 30.39 -16.46 -6.08
CA GLU A 247 31.48 -15.46 -6.14
C GLU A 247 31.97 -15.07 -4.74
N VAL A 248 31.05 -14.74 -3.82
CA VAL A 248 31.39 -14.35 -2.44
C VAL A 248 32.07 -15.50 -1.71
N GLN A 249 31.56 -16.74 -1.82
CA GLN A 249 32.19 -17.89 -1.18
C GLN A 249 33.56 -18.23 -1.77
N ALA A 250 33.72 -18.10 -3.09
CA ALA A 250 35.02 -18.31 -3.73
C ALA A 250 36.05 -17.29 -3.22
N LYS A 251 35.67 -16.01 -3.13
CA LYS A 251 36.51 -14.94 -2.57
C LYS A 251 36.84 -15.19 -1.10
N ALA A 252 35.83 -15.53 -0.28
CA ALA A 252 36.02 -15.83 1.13
C ALA A 252 37.04 -16.97 1.33
N ARG A 253 36.89 -18.07 0.58
CA ARG A 253 37.82 -19.22 0.63
C ARG A 253 39.24 -18.84 0.21
N ALA A 254 39.39 -17.98 -0.79
CA ALA A 254 40.71 -17.48 -1.21
C ALA A 254 41.39 -16.64 -0.12
N GLU A 255 40.60 -15.97 0.72
CA GLU A 255 41.06 -15.20 1.89
C GLU A 255 41.16 -16.06 3.17
N GLY A 256 40.85 -17.36 3.11
CA GLY A 256 40.82 -18.25 4.28
C GLY A 256 39.61 -18.08 5.20
N LYS A 257 38.60 -17.31 4.77
CA LYS A 257 37.38 -17.00 5.53
C LYS A 257 36.23 -17.95 5.22
N ASP A 258 35.29 -18.08 6.16
CA ASP A 258 34.06 -18.83 5.97
C ASP A 258 32.84 -18.17 6.63
N TYR A 259 32.16 -17.29 5.89
CA TYR A 259 31.00 -16.55 6.38
C TYR A 259 29.83 -17.47 6.76
N LYS A 260 29.19 -17.19 7.90
CA LYS A 260 28.07 -17.99 8.45
C LYS A 260 26.70 -17.37 8.22
N HIS A 261 26.62 -16.07 7.95
CA HIS A 261 25.37 -15.31 7.88
C HIS A 261 25.14 -14.74 6.48
N TYR A 262 24.04 -15.13 5.86
CA TYR A 262 23.61 -14.66 4.54
C TYR A 262 22.26 -13.96 4.68
N VAL A 263 22.22 -12.68 4.37
CA VAL A 263 21.01 -11.86 4.37
C VAL A 263 20.73 -11.48 2.92
N VAL A 264 19.65 -11.98 2.36
CA VAL A 264 19.20 -11.64 1.01
C VAL A 264 18.09 -10.60 1.14
N LEU A 265 18.42 -9.36 0.81
CA LEU A 265 17.47 -8.26 0.69
C LEU A 265 16.82 -8.37 -0.69
N ALA A 266 15.61 -8.91 -0.72
CA ALA A 266 14.80 -9.06 -1.90
C ALA A 266 13.77 -7.93 -1.98
N HIS A 267 13.50 -7.49 -3.20
CA HIS A 267 12.34 -6.67 -3.51
C HIS A 267 11.56 -7.32 -4.64
N LEU A 268 11.04 -8.52 -4.36
CA LEU A 268 10.48 -9.46 -5.33
C LEU A 268 8.99 -9.68 -5.12
N GLY A 269 8.55 -9.74 -3.87
CA GLY A 269 7.16 -9.91 -3.50
C GLY A 269 6.61 -11.31 -3.78
N VAL A 270 5.33 -11.48 -3.45
CA VAL A 270 4.57 -12.73 -3.61
C VAL A 270 3.22 -12.54 -4.27
N ASP A 271 3.00 -11.41 -4.95
CA ASP A 271 1.73 -11.11 -5.60
C ASP A 271 1.33 -12.18 -6.60
N THR A 272 0.02 -12.41 -6.74
CA THR A 272 -0.51 -13.40 -7.67
C THR A 272 -0.16 -13.07 -9.13
N THR A 273 0.04 -11.78 -9.43
CA THR A 273 0.46 -11.27 -10.74
C THR A 273 1.96 -11.40 -11.00
N THR A 274 2.78 -11.51 -9.95
CA THR A 274 4.22 -11.72 -10.09
C THR A 274 4.46 -13.14 -10.59
N PRO A 275 5.23 -13.33 -11.68
CA PRO A 275 5.65 -14.65 -12.13
C PRO A 275 6.27 -15.45 -11.00
N VAL A 276 5.93 -16.73 -10.86
CA VAL A 276 6.34 -17.56 -9.72
C VAL A 276 7.86 -17.60 -9.58
N GLU A 277 8.56 -17.73 -10.70
CA GLU A 277 10.03 -17.71 -10.78
C GLU A 277 10.68 -16.41 -10.29
N TRP A 278 9.93 -15.32 -10.17
CA TRP A 278 10.42 -14.02 -9.70
C TRP A 278 10.03 -13.72 -8.26
N ARG A 279 9.27 -14.59 -7.57
CA ARG A 279 8.81 -14.33 -6.21
C ARG A 279 9.90 -14.54 -5.16
N GLY A 280 9.84 -13.75 -4.08
CA GLY A 280 10.74 -13.92 -2.94
C GLY A 280 10.59 -15.26 -2.23
N SER A 281 9.37 -15.82 -2.18
CA SER A 281 9.12 -17.16 -1.63
C SER A 281 9.80 -18.27 -2.44
N THR A 282 9.75 -18.18 -3.77
CA THR A 282 10.44 -19.13 -4.66
C THR A 282 11.95 -18.99 -4.60
N LEU A 283 12.47 -17.77 -4.44
CA LEU A 283 13.88 -17.53 -4.12
C LEU A 283 14.27 -18.21 -2.80
N ALA A 284 13.50 -18.02 -1.73
CA ALA A 284 13.79 -18.64 -0.43
C ALA A 284 13.78 -20.17 -0.50
N GLU A 285 12.81 -20.76 -1.20
CA GLU A 285 12.77 -22.20 -1.46
C GLU A 285 14.01 -22.67 -2.23
N ALA A 286 14.41 -21.96 -3.29
CA ALA A 286 15.60 -22.29 -4.07
C ALA A 286 16.89 -22.23 -3.22
N LEU A 287 17.02 -21.20 -2.38
CA LEU A 287 18.17 -21.05 -1.47
C LEU A 287 18.22 -22.17 -0.42
N SER A 288 17.07 -22.64 0.08
CA SER A 288 17.02 -23.77 1.03
C SER A 288 17.53 -25.08 0.44
N LYS A 289 17.49 -25.21 -0.89
CA LYS A 289 17.98 -26.37 -1.64
C LYS A 289 19.43 -26.17 -2.13
N ASN A 290 20.03 -25.00 -1.93
CA ASN A 290 21.39 -24.72 -2.39
C ASN A 290 22.42 -25.39 -1.46
N PRO A 291 23.22 -26.36 -1.95
CA PRO A 291 24.18 -27.10 -1.12
C PRO A 291 25.28 -26.23 -0.53
N ARG A 292 25.58 -25.07 -1.12
CA ARG A 292 26.59 -24.11 -0.62
C ARG A 292 26.15 -23.36 0.62
N LEU A 293 24.84 -23.31 0.89
CA LEU A 293 24.27 -22.66 2.06
C LEU A 293 23.98 -23.65 3.20
N LYS A 294 24.25 -24.95 3.00
CA LYS A 294 24.00 -25.96 4.04
C LYS A 294 24.77 -25.63 5.31
N GLY A 295 24.06 -25.57 6.44
CA GLY A 295 24.63 -25.23 7.74
C GLY A 295 24.98 -23.75 7.91
N LYS A 296 24.50 -22.85 7.05
CA LYS A 296 24.61 -21.40 7.15
C LYS A 296 23.29 -20.79 7.60
N ARG A 297 23.31 -19.67 8.33
CA ARG A 297 22.09 -18.91 8.65
C ARG A 297 21.71 -18.11 7.40
N VAL A 298 20.52 -18.32 6.85
CA VAL A 298 20.05 -17.59 5.68
C VAL A 298 18.74 -16.88 6.02
N THR A 299 18.72 -15.58 5.80
CA THR A 299 17.55 -14.72 6.00
C THR A 299 17.19 -14.08 4.67
N VAL A 300 16.03 -14.38 4.13
CA VAL A 300 15.42 -13.62 3.04
C VAL A 300 14.50 -12.58 3.67
N ILE A 301 14.77 -11.32 3.38
CA ILE A 301 13.98 -10.16 3.80
C ILE A 301 13.46 -9.55 2.53
N ASP A 302 12.14 -9.59 2.34
CA ASP A 302 11.49 -9.22 1.08
C ASP A 302 10.59 -7.98 1.23
N GLY A 303 10.12 -7.45 0.10
CA GLY A 303 9.18 -6.32 0.00
C GLY A 303 8.23 -6.47 -1.19
N HIS A 304 7.91 -5.37 -1.87
CA HIS A 304 7.13 -5.28 -3.12
C HIS A 304 5.63 -5.57 -2.98
N SER A 305 5.25 -6.70 -2.37
CA SER A 305 3.84 -7.13 -2.24
C SER A 305 3.12 -6.54 -1.02
N HIS A 306 3.81 -5.76 -0.19
CA HIS A 306 3.28 -5.15 1.04
C HIS A 306 2.69 -6.17 2.03
N THR A 307 3.14 -7.42 1.97
CA THR A 307 2.58 -8.51 2.78
C THR A 307 3.24 -8.58 4.16
N VAL A 308 2.49 -9.00 5.16
CA VAL A 308 3.06 -9.43 6.45
C VAL A 308 3.21 -10.94 6.40
N GLU A 309 4.44 -11.43 6.26
CA GLU A 309 4.69 -12.86 6.13
C GLU A 309 5.97 -13.27 6.87
N SER A 310 5.95 -14.49 7.41
CA SER A 310 7.12 -15.14 7.99
C SER A 310 7.01 -16.64 7.78
N THR A 311 7.89 -17.21 6.94
CA THR A 311 7.86 -18.63 6.58
C THR A 311 9.28 -19.22 6.64
N THR A 312 9.40 -20.48 7.05
CA THR A 312 10.66 -21.22 7.07
C THR A 312 10.73 -22.18 5.89
N TYR A 313 11.88 -22.20 5.21
CA TYR A 313 12.18 -23.14 4.13
C TYR A 313 13.40 -23.99 4.48
N GLY A 314 13.23 -25.31 4.46
CA GLY A 314 14.26 -26.26 4.87
C GLY A 314 14.69 -26.06 6.33
N ASP A 315 15.97 -26.34 6.61
CA ASP A 315 16.49 -26.35 7.98
C ASP A 315 17.18 -25.03 8.39
N ASN A 316 17.33 -24.08 7.46
CA ASN A 316 18.23 -22.95 7.65
C ASN A 316 17.86 -21.63 6.93
N VAL A 317 16.74 -21.57 6.21
CA VAL A 317 16.27 -20.35 5.53
C VAL A 317 14.98 -19.84 6.18
N THR A 318 14.96 -18.56 6.56
CA THR A 318 13.71 -17.85 6.90
C THR A 318 13.40 -16.81 5.82
N TYR A 319 12.12 -16.65 5.51
CA TYR A 319 11.57 -15.65 4.59
C TYR A 319 10.66 -14.72 5.35
N ASN A 320 10.83 -13.40 5.22
CA ASN A 320 10.20 -12.42 6.10
C ASN A 320 9.82 -11.14 5.35
N GLN A 321 8.63 -10.61 5.64
CA GLN A 321 8.16 -9.28 5.24
C GLN A 321 7.39 -8.59 6.39
N THR A 322 7.34 -7.26 6.38
CA THR A 322 6.79 -6.46 7.50
C THR A 322 5.50 -5.72 7.18
N GLY A 323 4.89 -6.00 6.03
CA GLY A 323 3.80 -5.19 5.49
C GLY A 323 4.37 -4.01 4.73
N SER A 324 3.87 -2.81 4.99
CA SER A 324 4.37 -1.57 4.38
C SER A 324 4.22 -0.39 5.33
N TYR A 325 4.71 0.77 4.90
CA TYR A 325 4.45 2.09 5.49
C TYR A 325 4.91 2.28 6.94
N LEU A 326 5.88 1.48 7.39
CA LEU A 326 6.27 1.39 8.80
C LEU A 326 5.08 1.14 9.73
N HIS A 327 4.12 0.31 9.30
CA HIS A 327 3.15 -0.28 10.22
C HIS A 327 3.84 -1.20 11.24
N ASN A 328 4.93 -1.84 10.82
CA ASN A 328 5.78 -2.69 11.65
C ASN A 328 7.26 -2.46 11.36
N VAL A 329 8.12 -2.78 12.33
CA VAL A 329 9.55 -3.03 12.12
C VAL A 329 9.81 -4.51 12.34
N GLY A 330 10.47 -5.16 11.40
CA GLY A 330 10.84 -6.56 11.50
C GLY A 330 12.04 -6.74 12.43
N LYS A 331 12.00 -7.78 13.26
CA LYS A 331 13.10 -8.15 14.16
C LYS A 331 13.35 -9.64 14.10
N ILE A 332 14.54 -10.04 13.66
CA ILE A 332 14.93 -11.45 13.57
C ILE A 332 16.05 -11.69 14.56
N THR A 333 15.82 -12.56 15.54
CA THR A 333 16.81 -12.86 16.60
C THR A 333 17.37 -14.26 16.42
N TYR A 334 18.69 -14.36 16.30
CA TYR A 334 19.44 -15.59 16.34
C TYR A 334 20.09 -15.75 17.71
N LYS A 335 19.80 -16.88 18.36
CA LYS A 335 20.53 -17.31 19.56
C LYS A 335 21.79 -18.07 19.16
N SER A 336 22.76 -18.16 20.06
CA SER A 336 23.99 -18.94 19.86
C SER A 336 23.69 -20.33 19.27
N ARG A 337 24.43 -20.71 18.23
CA ARG A 337 24.31 -22.00 17.51
C ARG A 337 22.95 -22.27 16.82
N GLN A 338 22.00 -21.34 16.80
CA GLN A 338 20.74 -21.52 16.07
C GLN A 338 20.94 -21.21 14.57
N LEU A 339 20.41 -22.06 13.67
CA LEU A 339 20.48 -21.80 12.21
C LEU A 339 19.30 -20.97 11.69
N LEU A 340 18.11 -21.17 12.26
CA LEU A 340 16.90 -20.42 11.94
C LEU A 340 16.78 -19.20 12.85
N GLY A 341 16.41 -18.06 12.30
CA GLY A 341 16.12 -16.87 13.10
C GLY A 341 14.74 -16.99 13.74
N ASN A 342 14.52 -16.26 14.83
CA ASN A 342 13.20 -16.10 15.43
C ASN A 342 12.63 -14.74 15.00
N PRO A 343 11.78 -14.68 13.95
CA PRO A 343 11.19 -13.45 13.47
C PRO A 343 10.05 -12.99 14.39
N THR A 344 10.05 -11.70 14.70
CA THR A 344 8.97 -10.98 15.35
C THR A 344 8.79 -9.61 14.69
N GLN A 345 7.72 -8.91 15.05
CA GLN A 345 7.43 -7.57 14.56
C GLN A 345 7.22 -6.62 15.74
N ILE A 346 7.68 -5.38 15.55
CA ILE A 346 7.42 -4.26 16.46
C ILE A 346 6.35 -3.39 15.79
N PRO A 347 5.07 -3.51 16.17
CA PRO A 347 3.99 -2.77 15.53
C PRO A 347 4.00 -1.30 15.94
N ALA A 348 3.36 -0.45 15.12
CA ALA A 348 3.22 0.98 15.39
C ALA A 348 2.60 1.29 16.76
N ALA A 349 1.68 0.45 17.24
CA ALA A 349 1.07 0.60 18.56
C ALA A 349 2.09 0.51 19.72
N ASP A 350 3.15 -0.30 19.55
CA ASP A 350 4.20 -0.45 20.56
C ASP A 350 5.28 0.61 20.40
N ALA A 351 5.75 0.83 19.18
CA ALA A 351 6.72 1.89 18.90
C ALA A 351 6.20 3.28 19.29
N LYS A 352 4.88 3.53 19.20
CA LYS A 352 4.27 4.78 19.62
C LYS A 352 4.53 5.14 21.10
N LYS A 353 4.78 4.13 21.96
CA LYS A 353 5.08 4.31 23.39
C LYS A 353 6.51 4.80 23.63
N LEU A 354 7.38 4.73 22.62
CA LEU A 354 8.77 5.15 22.70
C LEU A 354 8.89 6.66 22.49
N PRO A 355 9.87 7.33 23.11
CA PRO A 355 10.21 8.71 22.79
C PRO A 355 10.76 8.81 21.37
N ALA A 356 10.56 9.94 20.71
CA ALA A 356 11.22 10.23 19.44
C ALA A 356 12.72 10.48 19.65
N ASN A 357 13.57 10.01 18.74
CA ASN A 357 14.98 10.35 18.75
C ASN A 357 15.13 11.85 18.43
N PRO A 358 15.80 12.65 19.28
CA PRO A 358 15.81 14.11 19.14
C PRO A 358 16.55 14.59 17.88
N THR A 359 17.57 13.86 17.43
CA THR A 359 18.33 14.22 16.22
C THR A 359 17.50 13.99 14.96
N VAL A 360 16.88 12.82 14.87
CA VAL A 360 16.03 12.47 13.71
C VAL A 360 14.73 13.28 13.74
N GLU A 361 14.13 13.52 14.91
CA GLU A 361 12.96 14.39 15.06
C GLU A 361 13.22 15.80 14.53
N LYS A 362 14.41 16.35 14.80
CA LYS A 362 14.81 17.65 14.23
C LYS A 362 14.87 17.60 12.70
N LEU A 363 15.48 16.56 12.10
CA LEU A 363 15.52 16.39 10.64
C LEU A 363 14.11 16.30 10.06
N VAL A 364 13.25 15.46 10.63
CA VAL A 364 11.84 15.31 10.22
C VAL A 364 11.11 16.66 10.26
N LYS A 365 11.32 17.44 11.31
CA LYS A 365 10.72 18.78 11.46
C LYS A 365 11.22 19.76 10.41
N ASP A 366 12.53 19.79 10.15
CA ASP A 366 13.14 20.69 9.16
C ASP A 366 12.64 20.35 7.74
N ILE A 367 12.54 19.05 7.40
CA ILE A 367 11.95 18.55 6.16
C ILE A 367 10.50 19.00 6.03
N LYS A 368 9.71 18.80 7.10
CA LYS A 368 8.30 19.21 7.11
C LYS A 368 8.14 20.71 6.92
N GLN A 369 8.96 21.53 7.58
CA GLN A 369 8.90 22.98 7.43
C GLN A 369 9.22 23.44 6.00
N LYS A 370 10.25 22.83 5.38
CA LYS A 370 10.59 23.11 3.98
C LYS A 370 9.46 22.70 3.04
N TYR A 371 8.91 21.51 3.23
CA TYR A 371 7.77 21.00 2.47
C TYR A 371 6.53 21.91 2.61
N ASP A 372 6.19 22.32 3.84
CA ASP A 372 5.08 23.24 4.08
C ASP A 372 5.30 24.59 3.37
N ALA A 373 6.53 25.10 3.34
CA ALA A 373 6.87 26.33 2.62
C ALA A 373 6.77 26.19 1.10
N GLU A 374 7.24 25.07 0.52
CA GLU A 374 7.10 24.76 -0.90
C GLU A 374 5.63 24.62 -1.32
N ASN A 375 4.79 24.11 -0.41
CA ASN A 375 3.37 23.94 -0.65
C ASN A 375 2.54 25.21 -0.49
N ALA A 376 3.10 26.25 0.12
CA ALA A 376 2.46 27.56 0.20
C ALA A 376 2.51 28.34 -1.13
N VAL A 377 3.23 27.82 -2.15
CA VAL A 377 3.33 28.45 -3.47
C VAL A 377 1.96 28.47 -4.16
N GLU A 378 1.55 29.66 -4.61
CA GLU A 378 0.30 29.87 -5.34
C GLU A 378 0.40 29.35 -6.78
N VAL A 379 -0.59 28.55 -7.17
CA VAL A 379 -0.80 28.03 -8.53
C VAL A 379 -1.81 28.91 -9.27
N VAL A 380 -2.90 29.28 -8.58
CA VAL A 380 -3.92 30.22 -9.05
C VAL A 380 -4.14 31.25 -7.95
N SER A 381 -4.01 32.54 -8.26
CA SER A 381 -4.08 33.60 -7.26
C SER A 381 -5.45 33.73 -6.58
N ASN A 382 -6.52 33.34 -7.28
CA ASN A 382 -7.88 33.39 -6.75
C ASN A 382 -8.80 32.39 -7.48
N SER A 383 -9.31 31.38 -6.77
CA SER A 383 -10.30 30.47 -7.33
C SER A 383 -11.65 31.20 -7.55
N PRO A 384 -12.17 31.27 -8.79
CA PRO A 384 -13.45 31.94 -9.08
C PRO A 384 -14.66 31.13 -8.59
N VAL A 385 -14.47 29.84 -8.33
CA VAL A 385 -15.51 28.88 -7.96
C VAL A 385 -15.05 28.08 -6.74
N GLU A 386 -15.99 27.45 -6.04
CA GLU A 386 -15.65 26.38 -5.10
C GLU A 386 -15.53 25.09 -5.90
N LEU A 387 -14.43 24.36 -5.75
CA LEU A 387 -14.31 23.00 -6.30
C LEU A 387 -14.59 22.01 -5.18
N ASN A 388 -15.79 21.44 -5.18
CA ASN A 388 -16.33 20.68 -4.06
C ASN A 388 -15.79 19.24 -4.05
N GLY A 389 -14.99 18.94 -3.03
CA GLY A 389 -14.41 17.63 -2.74
C GLY A 389 -15.07 16.91 -1.58
N ASP A 390 -16.23 17.39 -1.12
CA ASP A 390 -16.89 16.82 0.05
C ASP A 390 -17.23 15.35 -0.18
N ARG A 391 -16.90 14.52 0.81
CA ARG A 391 -17.11 13.07 0.77
C ARG A 391 -18.54 12.68 0.37
N GLU A 392 -19.52 13.42 0.87
CA GLU A 392 -20.94 13.17 0.63
C GLU A 392 -21.40 13.58 -0.78
N ASN A 393 -20.55 14.25 -1.57
CA ASN A 393 -20.80 14.60 -2.97
C ASN A 393 -19.96 13.74 -3.92
N VAL A 394 -18.62 13.74 -3.78
CA VAL A 394 -17.72 13.08 -4.74
C VAL A 394 -17.89 11.56 -4.84
N ARG A 395 -18.55 10.95 -3.85
CA ARG A 395 -18.76 9.50 -3.73
C ARG A 395 -20.15 9.02 -4.12
N VAL A 396 -21.03 9.94 -4.54
CA VAL A 396 -22.45 9.62 -4.81
C VAL A 396 -22.97 10.20 -6.12
N ARG A 397 -22.31 11.24 -6.65
CA ARG A 397 -22.74 11.97 -7.85
C ARG A 397 -21.58 12.70 -8.53
N GLU A 398 -21.84 13.25 -9.71
CA GLU A 398 -20.92 14.16 -10.41
C GLU A 398 -20.57 15.36 -9.52
N THR A 399 -19.29 15.75 -9.49
CA THR A 399 -18.91 17.05 -8.92
C THR A 399 -18.01 17.84 -9.85
N ASN A 400 -17.99 19.16 -9.66
CA ASN A 400 -17.10 20.05 -10.38
C ASN A 400 -15.62 19.81 -10.09
N LEU A 401 -15.24 19.45 -8.85
CA LEU A 401 -13.89 19.00 -8.54
C LEU A 401 -13.55 17.69 -9.27
N GLY A 402 -14.50 16.76 -9.30
CA GLY A 402 -14.35 15.52 -10.06
C GLY A 402 -14.11 15.78 -11.54
N ASN A 403 -14.88 16.71 -12.11
CA ASN A 403 -14.76 17.10 -13.52
C ASN A 403 -13.41 17.76 -13.83
N VAL A 404 -12.97 18.74 -13.03
CA VAL A 404 -11.69 19.44 -13.28
C VAL A 404 -10.49 18.49 -13.13
N VAL A 405 -10.52 17.56 -12.17
CA VAL A 405 -9.46 16.54 -12.04
C VAL A 405 -9.50 15.57 -13.21
N ALA A 406 -10.68 15.05 -13.59
CA ALA A 406 -10.79 14.14 -14.74
C ALA A 406 -10.39 14.82 -16.07
N ASP A 407 -10.65 16.13 -16.22
CA ASP A 407 -10.20 16.91 -17.38
C ASP A 407 -8.67 17.05 -17.41
N SER A 408 -8.02 17.22 -16.25
CA SER A 408 -6.55 17.24 -16.20
C SER A 408 -5.93 15.91 -16.68
N LEU A 409 -6.52 14.77 -16.28
CA LEU A 409 -6.11 13.44 -16.74
C LEU A 409 -6.37 13.27 -18.25
N TYR A 410 -7.53 13.72 -18.72
CA TYR A 410 -7.90 13.65 -20.13
C TYR A 410 -6.95 14.49 -21.01
N GLN A 411 -6.63 15.72 -20.57
CA GLN A 411 -5.71 16.63 -21.27
C GLN A 411 -4.30 16.05 -21.33
N TYR A 412 -3.76 15.61 -20.19
CA TYR A 412 -2.45 14.95 -20.16
C TYR A 412 -2.45 13.74 -21.11
N GLY A 413 -3.47 12.90 -21.03
CA GLY A 413 -3.60 11.69 -21.83
C GLY A 413 -3.72 11.91 -23.34
N GLN A 414 -3.96 13.13 -23.82
CA GLN A 414 -3.92 13.40 -25.27
C GLN A 414 -2.52 13.33 -25.87
N THR A 415 -1.48 13.59 -25.07
CA THR A 415 -0.09 13.70 -25.56
C THR A 415 0.94 13.01 -24.67
N GLY A 416 0.57 12.64 -23.44
CA GLY A 416 1.47 12.07 -22.44
C GLY A 416 1.77 10.59 -22.62
N PHE A 417 0.96 9.87 -23.37
CA PHE A 417 1.06 8.42 -23.59
C PHE A 417 1.31 8.08 -25.07
N SER A 418 1.70 6.83 -25.32
CA SER A 418 1.90 6.28 -26.66
C SER A 418 0.64 6.35 -27.54
N HIS A 419 -0.55 6.30 -26.92
CA HIS A 419 -1.83 6.45 -27.59
C HIS A 419 -2.60 7.58 -26.92
N PRO A 420 -3.32 8.42 -27.69
CA PRO A 420 -4.14 9.43 -27.06
C PRO A 420 -5.29 8.75 -26.29
N THR A 421 -5.70 9.35 -25.17
CA THR A 421 -6.77 8.86 -24.31
C THR A 421 -8.16 9.10 -24.92
N ASP A 422 -9.05 8.11 -24.82
CA ASP A 422 -10.46 8.20 -25.22
C ASP A 422 -11.37 8.54 -24.03
N ILE A 423 -11.09 7.98 -22.85
CA ILE A 423 -11.88 8.13 -21.62
C ILE A 423 -10.93 8.43 -20.46
N ALA A 424 -11.27 9.38 -19.59
CA ALA A 424 -10.54 9.59 -18.35
C ALA A 424 -11.48 9.43 -17.14
N VAL A 425 -11.06 8.67 -16.13
CA VAL A 425 -11.83 8.46 -14.90
C VAL A 425 -10.95 8.53 -13.65
N THR A 426 -11.50 9.01 -12.56
CA THR A 426 -10.91 8.86 -11.23
C THR A 426 -12.01 8.56 -10.21
N ASN A 427 -11.71 7.75 -9.20
CA ASN A 427 -12.65 7.40 -8.16
C ASN A 427 -12.76 8.53 -7.13
N GLY A 428 -13.96 8.83 -6.66
CA GLY A 428 -14.26 9.87 -5.68
C GLY A 428 -13.59 9.62 -4.32
N GLY A 429 -13.24 8.38 -4.01
CA GLY A 429 -12.43 8.00 -2.85
C GLY A 429 -11.03 8.62 -2.86
N GLY A 430 -10.49 8.88 -4.05
CA GLY A 430 -9.21 9.54 -4.30
C GLY A 430 -9.22 11.05 -4.12
N LEU A 431 -10.40 11.70 -4.14
CA LEU A 431 -10.58 13.15 -3.98
C LEU A 431 -10.90 13.46 -2.52
N ARG A 432 -10.07 14.27 -1.85
CA ARG A 432 -10.08 14.34 -0.38
C ARG A 432 -10.37 15.69 0.25
N GLU A 433 -10.32 16.77 -0.52
CA GLU A 433 -10.45 18.12 0.02
C GLU A 433 -11.20 19.06 -0.94
N THR A 434 -11.85 20.07 -0.39
CA THR A 434 -12.54 21.13 -1.15
C THR A 434 -11.60 22.33 -1.36
N ILE A 435 -11.53 22.84 -2.60
CA ILE A 435 -10.85 24.10 -2.89
C ILE A 435 -11.86 25.24 -2.77
N ALA A 436 -11.67 26.11 -1.78
CA ALA A 436 -12.59 27.19 -1.49
C ALA A 436 -12.57 28.30 -2.56
N LYS A 437 -13.75 28.85 -2.85
CA LYS A 437 -13.92 30.06 -3.66
C LYS A 437 -13.25 31.27 -2.99
N GLY A 438 -12.70 32.18 -3.80
CA GLY A 438 -12.20 33.47 -3.32
C GLY A 438 -10.86 33.40 -2.59
N LYS A 439 -10.16 32.26 -2.66
CA LYS A 439 -8.84 32.05 -2.06
C LYS A 439 -7.83 31.63 -3.14
N PRO A 440 -6.52 31.87 -2.92
CA PRO A 440 -5.49 31.27 -3.75
C PRO A 440 -5.58 29.74 -3.72
N ILE A 441 -5.37 29.11 -4.86
CA ILE A 441 -5.13 27.67 -4.96
C ILE A 441 -3.61 27.50 -4.88
N THR A 442 -3.15 26.88 -3.80
CA THR A 442 -1.73 26.59 -3.58
C THR A 442 -1.39 25.15 -3.99
N LYS A 443 -0.10 24.85 -4.15
CA LYS A 443 0.37 23.48 -4.34
C LYS A 443 -0.08 22.55 -3.20
N GLY A 444 -0.10 23.06 -1.97
CA GLY A 444 -0.66 22.34 -0.81
C GLY A 444 -2.14 22.01 -0.96
N ASN A 445 -2.95 22.86 -1.60
CA ASN A 445 -4.34 22.53 -1.90
C ASN A 445 -4.46 21.42 -2.93
N VAL A 446 -3.64 21.44 -3.98
CA VAL A 446 -3.60 20.39 -5.01
C VAL A 446 -3.26 19.03 -4.37
N ILE A 447 -2.23 19.00 -3.51
CA ILE A 447 -1.84 17.79 -2.77
C ILE A 447 -2.94 17.36 -1.79
N ALA A 448 -3.61 18.29 -1.10
CA ALA A 448 -4.70 17.96 -0.20
C ALA A 448 -5.89 17.31 -0.94
N VAL A 449 -6.16 17.71 -2.19
CA VAL A 449 -7.16 17.05 -3.04
C VAL A 449 -6.72 15.64 -3.43
N LEU A 450 -5.44 15.43 -3.78
CA LEU A 450 -4.85 14.18 -4.29
C LEU A 450 -3.70 13.67 -3.40
N PRO A 451 -3.96 13.28 -2.14
CA PRO A 451 -2.90 13.09 -1.13
C PRO A 451 -2.16 11.74 -1.22
N PHE A 452 -2.57 10.87 -2.13
CA PHE A 452 -2.09 9.48 -2.18
C PHE A 452 -0.81 9.30 -3.01
N GLY A 453 -0.38 10.33 -3.75
CA GLY A 453 0.79 10.22 -4.63
C GLY A 453 0.56 9.34 -5.85
N ASN A 454 -0.70 9.00 -6.17
CA ASN A 454 -1.08 8.19 -7.33
C ASN A 454 -0.53 8.80 -8.63
N THR A 455 -0.11 7.93 -9.54
CA THR A 455 0.28 8.28 -10.90
C THR A 455 -0.89 8.17 -11.88
N ILE A 456 -0.83 8.90 -13.00
CA ILE A 456 -1.77 8.71 -14.11
C ILE A 456 -1.33 7.48 -14.90
N SER A 457 -2.20 6.49 -15.02
CA SER A 457 -1.95 5.29 -15.84
C SER A 457 -2.88 5.26 -17.05
N GLN A 458 -2.37 4.81 -18.20
CA GLN A 458 -3.19 4.45 -19.35
C GLN A 458 -3.26 2.93 -19.53
N ILE A 459 -4.48 2.41 -19.63
CA ILE A 459 -4.75 1.00 -19.93
C ILE A 459 -5.66 0.86 -21.16
N GLN A 460 -5.54 -0.28 -21.84
CA GLN A 460 -6.46 -0.66 -22.91
C GLN A 460 -7.65 -1.42 -22.33
N VAL A 461 -8.85 -0.98 -22.67
CA VAL A 461 -10.11 -1.61 -22.23
C VAL A 461 -11.04 -1.84 -23.42
N THR A 462 -11.75 -2.95 -23.42
CA THR A 462 -12.86 -3.18 -24.35
C THR A 462 -14.07 -2.35 -23.92
N GLY A 463 -14.97 -2.04 -24.85
CA GLY A 463 -16.23 -1.38 -24.51
C GLY A 463 -17.06 -2.17 -23.50
N GLN A 464 -16.99 -3.51 -23.51
CA GLN A 464 -17.60 -4.32 -22.45
C GLN A 464 -17.01 -4.01 -21.06
N GLN A 465 -15.68 -3.92 -20.94
CA GLN A 465 -15.04 -3.54 -19.68
C GLN A 465 -15.41 -2.12 -19.25
N VAL A 466 -15.61 -1.19 -20.19
CA VAL A 466 -16.11 0.18 -19.89
C VAL A 466 -17.52 0.12 -19.30
N LEU A 467 -18.41 -0.70 -19.86
CA LEU A 467 -19.75 -0.90 -19.31
C LEU A 467 -19.69 -1.53 -17.90
N ASP A 468 -18.92 -2.60 -17.73
CA ASP A 468 -18.78 -3.30 -16.46
C ASP A 468 -18.22 -2.37 -15.37
N MET A 469 -17.26 -1.51 -15.74
CA MET A 469 -16.70 -0.47 -14.88
C MET A 469 -17.78 0.53 -14.42
N PHE A 470 -18.64 1.03 -15.32
CA PHE A 470 -19.70 1.96 -14.92
C PHE A 470 -20.83 1.31 -14.11
N GLU A 471 -21.18 0.05 -14.39
CA GLU A 471 -22.11 -0.71 -13.55
C GLU A 471 -21.54 -0.94 -12.14
N LYS A 472 -20.22 -1.19 -12.02
CA LYS A 472 -19.53 -1.26 -10.72
C LYS A 472 -19.57 0.08 -9.99
N SER A 473 -19.24 1.18 -10.67
CA SER A 473 -19.27 2.55 -10.12
C SER A 473 -20.63 2.90 -9.54
N LEU A 474 -21.69 2.54 -10.27
CA LEU A 474 -23.08 2.81 -9.92
C LEU A 474 -23.71 1.68 -9.10
N GLY A 475 -22.92 0.76 -8.55
CA GLY A 475 -23.42 -0.46 -7.91
C GLY A 475 -23.88 -0.31 -6.46
N SER A 476 -23.57 0.81 -5.80
CA SER A 476 -23.86 1.06 -4.38
C SER A 476 -25.36 1.02 -4.06
N ILE A 477 -25.74 0.68 -2.82
CA ILE A 477 -27.15 0.70 -2.40
C ILE A 477 -27.70 2.15 -2.35
N LEU A 478 -29.01 2.32 -2.20
CA LEU A 478 -29.62 3.64 -2.10
C LEU A 478 -29.54 4.19 -0.67
N GLN A 479 -29.31 5.50 -0.55
CA GLN A 479 -29.39 6.19 0.73
C GLN A 479 -30.83 6.25 1.23
N VAL A 480 -31.00 6.04 2.52
CA VAL A 480 -32.29 6.22 3.21
C VAL A 480 -32.12 7.11 4.45
N ASP A 481 -33.12 7.94 4.73
CA ASP A 481 -33.18 8.71 5.97
C ASP A 481 -33.52 7.82 7.18
N LYS A 482 -33.60 8.45 8.37
CA LYS A 482 -33.91 7.75 9.63
C LYS A 482 -35.29 7.07 9.62
N ASP A 483 -36.19 7.50 8.75
CA ASP A 483 -37.54 6.96 8.59
C ASP A 483 -37.61 5.93 7.44
N GLY A 484 -36.48 5.59 6.83
CA GLY A 484 -36.38 4.63 5.73
C GLY A 484 -36.79 5.18 4.37
N LYS A 485 -36.97 6.50 4.21
CA LYS A 485 -37.30 7.11 2.92
C LYS A 485 -36.03 7.40 2.13
N LYS A 486 -36.08 7.18 0.81
CA LYS A 486 -34.96 7.45 -0.09
C LYS A 486 -34.55 8.93 -0.01
N VAL A 487 -33.27 9.18 0.17
CA VAL A 487 -32.71 10.53 0.00
C VAL A 487 -32.63 10.83 -1.48
N LEU A 488 -33.15 11.97 -1.91
CA LEU A 488 -33.17 12.38 -3.32
C LEU A 488 -32.12 13.46 -3.59
N ASP A 489 -31.56 13.44 -4.79
CA ASP A 489 -30.72 14.52 -5.31
C ASP A 489 -31.59 15.72 -5.76
N GLU A 490 -30.91 16.78 -6.18
CA GLU A 490 -31.54 18.01 -6.71
C GLU A 490 -32.34 17.80 -8.01
N ASN A 491 -32.19 16.66 -8.68
CA ASN A 491 -32.93 16.25 -9.87
C ASN A 491 -34.09 15.28 -9.52
N GLY A 492 -34.34 15.04 -8.23
CA GLY A 492 -35.39 14.16 -7.75
C GLY A 492 -35.07 12.66 -7.87
N GLN A 493 -33.82 12.28 -8.13
CA GLN A 493 -33.39 10.89 -8.23
C GLN A 493 -32.83 10.37 -6.89
N PRO A 494 -33.08 9.11 -6.52
CA PRO A 494 -32.47 8.52 -5.33
C PRO A 494 -30.93 8.59 -5.35
N LEU A 495 -30.33 9.06 -4.25
CA LEU A 495 -28.88 9.04 -4.06
C LEU A 495 -28.35 7.65 -3.73
N LEU A 496 -27.13 7.38 -4.17
CA LEU A 496 -26.37 6.19 -3.83
C LEU A 496 -25.65 6.38 -2.49
N GLU A 497 -25.52 5.33 -1.68
CA GLU A 497 -24.67 5.36 -0.48
C GLU A 497 -23.22 5.69 -0.87
N PRO A 498 -22.52 6.57 -0.13
CA PRO A 498 -21.16 7.02 -0.46
C PRO A 498 -20.19 5.86 -0.69
N SER A 499 -19.80 5.67 -1.94
CA SER A 499 -18.80 4.68 -2.36
C SER A 499 -17.51 5.37 -2.77
N GLY A 500 -16.38 4.92 -2.20
CA GLY A 500 -15.05 5.36 -2.66
C GLY A 500 -14.87 5.12 -4.16
N GLY A 501 -15.46 4.05 -4.69
CA GLY A 501 -15.36 3.67 -6.08
C GLY A 501 -16.22 4.48 -7.05
N PHE A 502 -17.07 5.44 -6.63
CA PHE A 502 -17.87 6.22 -7.59
C PHE A 502 -16.94 7.01 -8.54
N LEU A 503 -17.15 6.92 -9.86
CA LEU A 503 -16.26 7.52 -10.86
C LEU A 503 -16.68 8.95 -11.23
N GLN A 504 -15.69 9.84 -11.17
CA GLN A 504 -15.70 11.16 -11.81
C GLN A 504 -15.04 11.05 -13.18
N VAL A 505 -15.56 11.75 -14.19
CA VAL A 505 -15.27 11.39 -15.60
C VAL A 505 -14.97 12.57 -16.52
N SER A 506 -14.19 12.30 -17.57
CA SER A 506 -14.00 13.17 -18.73
C SER A 506 -13.88 12.35 -20.02
N GLY A 507 -14.21 12.95 -21.16
CA GLY A 507 -14.25 12.26 -22.46
C GLY A 507 -15.43 11.29 -22.65
N VAL A 508 -16.35 11.17 -21.67
CA VAL A 508 -17.49 10.26 -21.69
C VAL A 508 -18.74 10.90 -21.08
N LYS A 509 -19.91 10.48 -21.54
CA LYS A 509 -21.21 10.72 -20.90
C LYS A 509 -21.85 9.39 -20.53
N VAL A 510 -22.35 9.29 -19.31
CA VAL A 510 -23.01 8.09 -18.76
C VAL A 510 -24.38 8.49 -18.28
N TYR A 511 -25.42 7.90 -18.86
CA TYR A 511 -26.81 8.11 -18.49
C TYR A 511 -27.24 6.93 -17.62
N TYR A 512 -27.80 7.20 -16.46
CA TYR A 512 -28.19 6.15 -15.53
C TYR A 512 -29.46 6.47 -14.74
N ASP A 513 -30.15 5.43 -14.29
CA ASP A 513 -31.36 5.52 -13.47
C ASP A 513 -31.18 4.75 -12.16
N THR A 514 -31.14 5.46 -11.04
CA THR A 514 -30.96 4.86 -9.70
C THR A 514 -32.20 4.16 -9.18
N ASN A 515 -33.35 4.32 -9.81
CA ASN A 515 -34.56 3.55 -9.50
C ASN A 515 -34.47 2.10 -9.99
N LEU A 516 -33.54 1.81 -10.90
CA LEU A 516 -33.28 0.45 -11.37
C LEU A 516 -32.40 -0.33 -10.37
N PRO A 517 -32.53 -1.67 -10.33
CA PRO A 517 -31.65 -2.51 -9.53
C PRO A 517 -30.17 -2.32 -9.89
N SER A 518 -29.28 -2.47 -8.91
CA SER A 518 -27.83 -2.50 -9.12
C SER A 518 -27.44 -3.51 -10.22
N GLY A 519 -26.50 -3.15 -11.09
CA GLY A 519 -26.13 -3.93 -12.28
C GLY A 519 -27.07 -3.75 -13.48
N LYS A 520 -28.08 -2.88 -13.38
CA LYS A 520 -29.00 -2.50 -14.46
C LYS A 520 -29.25 -0.99 -14.51
N ARG A 521 -28.35 -0.20 -13.93
CA ARG A 521 -28.59 1.25 -13.78
C ARG A 521 -28.12 2.03 -14.99
N VAL A 522 -27.14 1.53 -15.74
CA VAL A 522 -26.63 2.22 -16.93
C VAL A 522 -27.65 2.10 -18.04
N LEU A 523 -28.11 3.25 -18.54
CA LEU A 523 -29.04 3.35 -19.67
C LEU A 523 -28.29 3.51 -21.00
N ALA A 524 -27.25 4.34 -21.01
CA ALA A 524 -26.41 4.59 -22.17
C ALA A 524 -25.04 5.13 -21.76
N ILE A 525 -24.01 4.79 -22.54
CA ILE A 525 -22.68 5.39 -22.44
C ILE A 525 -22.35 5.95 -23.81
N GLN A 526 -21.88 7.20 -23.85
CA GLN A 526 -21.37 7.84 -25.06
C GLN A 526 -19.92 8.27 -24.84
N VAL A 527 -19.04 7.96 -25.78
CA VAL A 527 -17.62 8.32 -25.75
C VAL A 527 -17.36 9.44 -26.75
N LYS A 528 -16.57 10.43 -26.34
CA LYS A 528 -16.22 11.57 -27.18
C LYS A 528 -15.33 11.10 -28.33
N ASN A 529 -15.80 11.30 -29.55
CA ASN A 529 -15.04 11.12 -30.76
C ASN A 529 -14.07 12.29 -30.93
N ARG A 530 -12.77 12.00 -30.85
CA ARG A 530 -11.71 13.02 -30.92
C ARG A 530 -11.63 13.72 -32.27
N THR A 531 -12.02 13.05 -33.35
CA THR A 531 -11.95 13.59 -34.71
C THR A 531 -13.09 14.56 -34.95
N THR A 532 -14.30 14.23 -34.51
CA THR A 532 -15.51 15.03 -34.78
C THR A 532 -15.90 15.96 -33.63
N GLY A 533 -15.38 15.71 -32.43
CA GLY A 533 -15.77 16.37 -31.18
C GLY A 533 -17.12 15.91 -30.61
N ARG A 534 -17.84 15.03 -31.32
CA ARG A 534 -19.19 14.55 -30.96
C ARG A 534 -19.14 13.35 -30.02
N TYR A 535 -20.27 13.00 -29.42
CA TYR A 535 -20.39 11.85 -28.54
C TYR A 535 -21.06 10.67 -29.26
N ASP A 536 -20.29 9.61 -29.51
CA ASP A 536 -20.77 8.38 -30.15
C ASP A 536 -21.18 7.36 -29.08
N LEU A 537 -22.20 6.53 -29.34
CA LEU A 537 -22.57 5.43 -28.44
C LEU A 537 -21.40 4.46 -28.26
N LEU A 538 -21.26 3.94 -27.04
CA LEU A 538 -20.24 2.94 -26.70
C LEU A 538 -20.41 1.68 -27.56
N ASP A 539 -19.39 1.37 -28.36
CA ASP A 539 -19.22 0.09 -29.02
C ASP A 539 -18.54 -0.90 -28.06
N LEU A 540 -19.22 -2.00 -27.72
CA LEU A 540 -18.74 -3.00 -26.75
C LEU A 540 -17.53 -3.80 -27.23
N ALA A 541 -17.38 -3.99 -28.54
CA ALA A 541 -16.28 -4.77 -29.12
C ALA A 541 -15.03 -3.92 -29.38
N LYS A 542 -15.19 -2.60 -29.47
CA LYS A 542 -14.09 -1.66 -29.70
C LYS A 542 -13.17 -1.56 -28.48
N THR A 543 -11.88 -1.44 -28.73
CA THR A 543 -10.88 -1.09 -27.71
C THR A 543 -10.77 0.43 -27.55
N TYR A 544 -10.70 0.88 -26.31
CA TYR A 544 -10.53 2.27 -25.90
C TYR A 544 -9.28 2.39 -25.03
N TYR A 545 -8.66 3.57 -25.05
CA TYR A 545 -7.57 3.94 -24.15
C TYR A 545 -8.13 4.73 -22.97
N LEU A 546 -8.05 4.14 -21.77
CA LEU A 546 -8.55 4.71 -20.52
C LEU A 546 -7.40 5.30 -19.73
N ALA A 547 -7.42 6.61 -19.46
CA ALA A 547 -6.56 7.22 -18.45
C ALA A 547 -7.25 7.20 -17.09
N THR A 548 -6.55 6.71 -16.08
CA THR A 548 -7.04 6.69 -14.70
C THR A 548 -5.88 6.79 -13.71
N ASN A 549 -6.14 6.58 -12.42
CA ASN A 549 -5.09 6.45 -11.44
C ASN A 549 -4.58 5.00 -11.36
N ASP A 550 -3.30 4.83 -11.05
CA ASP A 550 -2.64 3.53 -10.86
C ASP A 550 -3.38 2.55 -9.95
N PHE A 551 -4.00 3.04 -8.87
CA PHE A 551 -4.83 2.26 -7.98
C PHE A 551 -6.04 1.62 -8.69
N LEU A 552 -6.81 2.38 -9.46
CA LEU A 552 -7.92 1.84 -10.25
C LEU A 552 -7.43 0.97 -11.41
N ALA A 553 -6.34 1.36 -12.07
CA ALA A 553 -5.74 0.55 -13.13
C ALA A 553 -5.30 -0.83 -12.63
N ALA A 554 -4.94 -0.95 -11.34
CA ALA A 554 -4.61 -2.21 -10.67
C ALA A 554 -5.83 -2.99 -10.13
N GLY A 555 -7.05 -2.48 -10.32
CA GLY A 555 -8.29 -3.11 -9.86
C GLY A 555 -8.73 -2.71 -8.45
N GLY A 556 -8.15 -1.63 -7.88
CA GLY A 556 -8.59 -1.00 -6.63
C GLY A 556 -10.09 -0.67 -6.63
N ASP A 557 -10.70 -0.47 -5.45
CA ASP A 557 -12.16 -0.31 -5.26
C ASP A 557 -13.03 -1.43 -5.87
N GLY A 558 -12.42 -2.58 -6.16
CA GLY A 558 -13.08 -3.75 -6.75
C GLY A 558 -13.33 -3.60 -8.25
N TYR A 559 -12.55 -2.78 -8.95
CA TYR A 559 -12.54 -2.65 -10.40
C TYR A 559 -11.77 -3.80 -11.08
N THR A 560 -12.08 -5.04 -10.73
CA THR A 560 -11.36 -6.25 -11.17
C THR A 560 -11.45 -6.55 -12.66
N MET A 561 -12.33 -5.85 -13.40
CA MET A 561 -12.39 -5.89 -14.86
C MET A 561 -11.27 -5.08 -15.52
N LEU A 562 -10.64 -4.17 -14.77
CA LEU A 562 -9.46 -3.43 -15.19
C LEU A 562 -8.19 -4.26 -14.89
N GLY A 563 -7.05 -3.79 -15.38
CA GLY A 563 -5.76 -4.47 -15.25
C GLY A 563 -5.05 -4.63 -16.58
N GLY A 564 -4.01 -5.47 -16.60
CA GLY A 564 -3.19 -5.73 -17.77
C GLY A 564 -1.99 -4.79 -17.87
N ALA A 565 -1.42 -4.72 -19.08
CA ALA A 565 -0.29 -3.83 -19.37
C ALA A 565 -0.74 -2.38 -19.27
N ARG A 566 0.07 -1.55 -18.62
CA ARG A 566 -0.20 -0.13 -18.40
C ARG A 566 1.00 0.72 -18.76
N GLU A 567 0.72 1.92 -19.24
CA GLU A 567 1.72 2.97 -19.43
C GLU A 567 1.54 4.01 -18.32
N GLU A 568 2.59 4.28 -17.55
CA GLU A 568 2.55 5.22 -16.43
C GLU A 568 3.00 6.62 -16.85
N GLY A 569 2.31 7.63 -16.36
CA GLY A 569 2.58 9.06 -16.55
C GLY A 569 3.22 9.71 -15.30
N PRO A 570 3.14 11.05 -15.15
CA PRO A 570 3.51 11.73 -13.92
C PRO A 570 2.49 11.46 -12.81
N SER A 571 2.79 11.97 -11.61
CA SER A 571 1.82 11.99 -10.51
C SER A 571 0.58 12.83 -10.88
N MET A 572 -0.59 12.41 -10.40
CA MET A 572 -1.85 13.09 -10.70
C MET A 572 -1.87 14.54 -10.20
N ASP A 573 -1.27 14.81 -9.03
CA ASP A 573 -1.16 16.15 -8.46
C ASP A 573 -0.34 17.09 -9.35
N ALA A 574 0.77 16.60 -9.93
CA ALA A 574 1.57 17.39 -10.86
C ALA A 574 0.81 17.72 -12.15
N ALA A 575 0.08 16.74 -12.71
CA ALA A 575 -0.74 16.97 -13.89
C ALA A 575 -1.91 17.93 -13.60
N PHE A 576 -2.53 17.81 -12.43
CA PHE A 576 -3.61 18.70 -12.01
C PHE A 576 -3.10 20.13 -11.74
N GLU A 577 -1.94 20.28 -11.09
CA GLU A 577 -1.27 21.58 -10.90
C GLU A 577 -1.02 22.27 -12.25
N GLU A 578 -0.48 21.55 -13.24
CA GLU A 578 -0.21 22.09 -14.56
C GLU A 578 -1.49 22.46 -15.32
N TYR A 579 -2.53 21.65 -15.19
CA TYR A 579 -3.84 21.97 -15.75
C TYR A 579 -4.42 23.27 -15.16
N LEU A 580 -4.38 23.42 -13.83
CA LEU A 580 -4.91 24.60 -13.12
C LEU A 580 -4.27 25.92 -13.56
N LYS A 581 -2.99 25.91 -14.00
CA LYS A 581 -2.29 27.12 -14.49
C LYS A 581 -2.92 27.70 -15.76
N THR A 582 -3.61 26.88 -16.56
CA THR A 582 -4.15 27.28 -17.87
C THR A 582 -5.66 27.11 -17.99
N ALA A 583 -6.29 26.38 -17.08
CA ALA A 583 -7.71 26.11 -17.12
C ALA A 583 -8.56 27.35 -16.82
N ASP A 584 -9.62 27.55 -17.62
CA ASP A 584 -10.71 28.46 -17.26
C ASP A 584 -11.58 27.79 -16.18
N LEU A 585 -11.37 28.17 -14.92
CA LEU A 585 -12.10 27.58 -13.80
C LEU A 585 -13.57 28.00 -13.72
N THR A 586 -14.00 29.03 -14.47
CA THR A 586 -15.39 29.51 -14.42
C THR A 586 -16.37 28.50 -15.02
N GLN A 587 -15.92 27.62 -15.92
CA GLN A 587 -16.73 26.53 -16.46
C GLN A 587 -17.17 25.50 -15.39
N TYR A 588 -16.52 25.49 -14.23
CA TYR A 588 -16.80 24.59 -13.11
C TYR A 588 -17.66 25.25 -12.01
N GLU A 589 -18.45 26.27 -12.34
CA GLU A 589 -19.26 27.03 -11.37
C GLU A 589 -20.31 26.17 -10.65
N LYS A 590 -20.95 25.23 -11.34
CA LYS A 590 -21.98 24.36 -10.76
C LYS A 590 -21.35 23.18 -10.05
N ILE A 591 -21.54 23.06 -8.72
CA ILE A 591 -21.03 21.96 -7.90
C ILE A 591 -21.41 20.60 -8.48
N ASN A 592 -22.68 20.39 -8.82
CA ASN A 592 -23.15 19.19 -9.53
C ASN A 592 -23.81 19.65 -10.84
N PRO A 593 -23.11 19.57 -11.99
CA PRO A 593 -23.68 20.01 -13.25
C PRO A 593 -24.59 18.97 -13.91
N ASN A 594 -24.60 17.71 -13.44
CA ASN A 594 -25.34 16.58 -14.01
C ASN A 594 -25.20 16.50 -15.55
N SER A 595 -23.96 16.57 -16.02
CA SER A 595 -23.61 16.84 -17.43
C SER A 595 -22.77 15.74 -18.08
N ARG A 596 -22.11 14.90 -17.28
CA ARG A 596 -21.24 13.80 -17.71
C ARG A 596 -21.64 12.48 -17.09
N THR A 597 -21.96 12.45 -15.80
CA THR A 597 -22.64 11.31 -15.16
C THR A 597 -24.04 11.76 -14.81
N ILE A 598 -24.97 11.43 -15.69
CA ILE A 598 -26.28 12.06 -15.81
C ILE A 598 -27.35 11.13 -15.21
N SER A 599 -27.83 11.50 -14.02
CA SER A 599 -28.90 10.80 -13.32
C SER A 599 -30.26 11.21 -13.88
N VAL A 600 -31.08 10.24 -14.32
CA VAL A 600 -32.37 10.46 -14.97
C VAL A 600 -33.42 9.41 -14.57
N ASP A 601 -34.71 9.75 -14.67
CA ASP A 601 -35.80 8.77 -14.59
C ASP A 601 -36.04 8.18 -15.98
N SER A 602 -35.74 6.88 -16.15
CA SER A 602 -35.89 6.18 -17.43
C SER A 602 -37.32 6.18 -17.98
N LYS A 603 -38.35 6.41 -17.15
CA LYS A 603 -39.74 6.51 -17.59
C LYS A 603 -40.03 7.78 -18.40
N ASN A 604 -39.27 8.84 -18.13
CA ASN A 604 -39.52 10.17 -18.67
C ASN A 604 -38.34 10.69 -19.51
N PHE A 605 -37.27 9.90 -19.66
CA PHE A 605 -36.07 10.28 -20.36
C PHE A 605 -36.04 9.74 -21.80
N SER A 606 -35.52 10.56 -22.72
CA SER A 606 -35.16 10.15 -24.08
C SER A 606 -33.74 10.60 -24.35
N LEU A 607 -32.91 9.72 -24.91
CA LEU A 607 -31.50 10.02 -25.14
C LEU A 607 -31.39 11.09 -26.24
N PRO A 608 -30.69 12.20 -25.99
CA PRO A 608 -30.35 13.13 -27.05
C PRO A 608 -29.32 12.46 -27.98
N VAL A 609 -29.74 12.16 -29.20
CA VAL A 609 -28.83 11.67 -30.26
C VAL A 609 -28.50 12.84 -31.17
N GLU A 610 -27.22 13.23 -31.22
CA GLU A 610 -26.74 14.22 -32.19
C GLU A 610 -26.75 13.60 -33.60
N THR A 611 -27.62 14.07 -34.49
CA THR A 611 -27.66 13.60 -35.88
C THR A 611 -26.48 14.13 -36.69
N PRO A 612 -25.88 13.33 -37.61
CA PRO A 612 -24.86 13.80 -38.55
C PRO A 612 -25.45 14.90 -39.45
N GLN A 613 -24.87 16.11 -39.39
CA GLN A 613 -25.21 17.16 -40.36
C GLN A 613 -24.65 16.76 -41.72
N THR A 614 -25.53 16.37 -42.64
CA THR A 614 -25.22 16.35 -44.07
C THR A 614 -25.72 17.67 -44.66
N ASN A 615 -24.79 18.60 -44.89
CA ASN A 615 -24.87 19.81 -45.70
C ASN A 615 -25.97 20.88 -45.43
N ALA A 616 -25.45 22.05 -45.02
CA ALA A 616 -25.94 23.43 -45.24
C ALA A 616 -27.31 23.89 -44.70
N ALA A 617 -27.23 24.95 -43.88
CA ALA A 617 -28.28 25.88 -43.40
C ALA A 617 -29.19 25.42 -42.24
N ALA A 618 -28.88 25.98 -41.07
CA ALA A 618 -29.77 26.36 -39.95
C ALA A 618 -30.85 25.37 -39.46
N SER A 619 -30.55 24.62 -38.39
CA SER A 619 -31.24 24.63 -37.08
C SER A 619 -30.75 23.42 -36.26
N ASP A 620 -30.47 23.61 -34.97
CA ASP A 620 -30.18 22.52 -34.03
C ASP A 620 -31.43 21.64 -33.84
N ALA A 621 -31.60 20.64 -34.71
CA ALA A 621 -32.67 19.68 -34.60
C ALA A 621 -32.20 18.45 -33.80
N THR A 622 -32.33 18.51 -32.49
CA THR A 622 -32.28 17.32 -31.62
C THR A 622 -33.52 16.46 -31.87
N THR A 623 -33.33 15.25 -32.41
CA THR A 623 -34.40 14.25 -32.48
C THR A 623 -34.41 13.44 -31.19
N ASN A 624 -35.50 13.51 -30.43
CA ASN A 624 -35.72 12.69 -29.24
C ASN A 624 -36.15 11.28 -29.68
N VAL A 625 -35.31 10.28 -29.42
CA VAL A 625 -35.67 8.87 -29.65
C VAL A 625 -36.18 8.27 -28.33
N PRO A 626 -37.43 7.77 -28.27
CA PRO A 626 -37.92 7.04 -27.11
C PRO A 626 -37.06 5.80 -26.90
N LEU A 627 -36.41 5.70 -25.74
CA LEU A 627 -35.67 4.50 -25.34
C LEU A 627 -36.67 3.43 -24.87
N THR A 628 -37.21 2.65 -25.80
CA THR A 628 -37.67 1.31 -25.44
C THR A 628 -36.46 0.39 -25.49
N TYR A 629 -36.18 -0.25 -24.35
CA TYR A 629 -35.32 -1.40 -24.00
C TYR A 629 -34.63 -2.29 -25.09
N GLU A 630 -34.77 -2.09 -26.40
CA GLU A 630 -34.28 -3.01 -27.43
C GLU A 630 -32.75 -3.05 -27.57
N VAL A 631 -32.00 -2.09 -27.02
CA VAL A 631 -30.54 -2.29 -26.91
C VAL A 631 -30.26 -3.45 -25.95
N ALA A 632 -30.97 -3.58 -24.83
CA ALA A 632 -30.89 -4.74 -23.92
C ALA A 632 -31.34 -6.09 -24.55
N GLY A 633 -31.92 -6.07 -25.76
CA GLY A 633 -32.24 -7.28 -26.54
C GLY A 633 -31.00 -8.06 -27.01
N GLN A 634 -29.86 -7.39 -27.21
CA GLN A 634 -28.56 -8.07 -27.39
C GLN A 634 -27.93 -8.55 -26.08
N PHE A 635 -28.53 -8.21 -24.92
CA PHE A 635 -27.98 -8.41 -23.57
C PHE A 635 -28.67 -9.56 -22.83
N SER A 636 -29.43 -10.41 -23.52
CA SER A 636 -30.07 -11.62 -22.97
C SER A 636 -29.44 -12.93 -23.45
N LYS A 637 -28.44 -12.91 -24.32
CA LYS A 637 -27.58 -14.07 -24.60
C LYS A 637 -26.27 -13.96 -23.82
N LYS A 638 -26.35 -14.08 -22.50
CA LYS A 638 -25.27 -14.80 -21.83
C LYS A 638 -25.28 -16.20 -22.42
N ALA A 639 -24.25 -16.54 -23.20
CA ALA A 639 -23.86 -17.94 -23.23
C ALA A 639 -23.56 -18.30 -21.78
N VAL A 640 -24.45 -19.10 -21.17
CA VAL A 640 -24.07 -19.86 -19.99
C VAL A 640 -22.97 -20.76 -20.48
N VAL A 641 -21.72 -20.33 -20.32
CA VAL A 641 -20.61 -21.27 -20.26
C VAL A 641 -20.92 -22.09 -19.03
N SER A 642 -21.52 -23.26 -19.25
CA SER A 642 -21.55 -24.31 -18.23
C SER A 642 -20.13 -24.41 -17.70
N GLU A 643 -19.95 -24.24 -16.39
CA GLU A 643 -18.71 -24.54 -15.70
C GLU A 643 -18.18 -25.87 -16.24
N LYS A 644 -17.14 -25.79 -17.07
CA LYS A 644 -16.29 -26.94 -17.27
C LYS A 644 -15.48 -27.00 -16.00
N VAL A 645 -16.02 -27.77 -15.05
CA VAL A 645 -15.36 -28.17 -13.81
C VAL A 645 -13.96 -28.66 -14.20
N LEU A 646 -12.97 -27.79 -14.00
CA LEU A 646 -11.58 -28.19 -13.85
C LEU A 646 -11.36 -28.46 -12.36
N PRO A 647 -10.54 -29.47 -12.03
CA PRO A 647 -10.60 -30.17 -10.76
C PRO A 647 -10.30 -29.24 -9.58
N ASN A 648 -11.23 -29.28 -8.63
CA ASN A 648 -11.15 -28.66 -7.34
C ASN A 648 -9.92 -29.21 -6.58
N THR A 649 -8.89 -28.39 -6.37
CA THR A 649 -7.77 -28.72 -5.46
C THR A 649 -7.90 -27.88 -4.18
N GLY A 650 -8.60 -28.45 -3.19
CA GLY A 650 -8.64 -28.03 -1.77
C GLY A 650 -9.46 -26.76 -1.50
N SER A 651 -10.43 -26.68 -0.59
CA SER A 651 -10.70 -27.43 0.64
C SER A 651 -12.19 -27.23 1.00
N GLU A 652 -13.07 -28.09 0.50
CA GLU A 652 -14.48 -28.20 0.93
C GLU A 652 -14.75 -29.49 1.72
N GLN A 653 -13.89 -29.82 2.69
CA GLN A 653 -14.19 -30.88 3.66
C GLN A 653 -14.54 -30.38 5.07
N SER A 654 -14.51 -29.08 5.34
CA SER A 654 -14.77 -28.56 6.69
C SER A 654 -16.15 -27.91 6.89
N ILE A 655 -16.90 -27.62 5.83
CA ILE A 655 -18.23 -26.97 5.95
C ILE A 655 -19.38 -27.98 5.80
N PHE A 656 -19.16 -29.09 5.09
CA PHE A 656 -20.20 -30.13 4.91
C PHE A 656 -20.38 -31.06 6.12
N LEU A 657 -19.38 -31.14 7.02
CA LEU A 657 -19.48 -31.92 8.27
C LEU A 657 -20.15 -31.15 9.43
N LEU A 658 -20.20 -29.82 9.40
CA LEU A 658 -20.91 -29.04 10.41
C LEU A 658 -22.44 -29.06 10.21
N LEU A 659 -22.91 -29.16 8.96
CA LEU A 659 -24.35 -29.14 8.65
C LEU A 659 -25.02 -30.52 8.86
N MET A 660 -24.29 -31.63 8.74
CA MET A 660 -24.79 -32.96 9.10
C MET A 660 -24.82 -33.20 10.63
N GLY A 661 -23.97 -32.51 11.40
CA GLY A 661 -23.97 -32.59 12.88
C GLY A 661 -25.18 -31.94 13.55
N MET A 662 -25.71 -30.84 12.98
CA MET A 662 -26.90 -30.18 13.54
C MET A 662 -28.22 -30.87 13.18
N VAL A 663 -28.29 -31.62 12.08
CA VAL A 663 -29.50 -32.38 11.71
C VAL A 663 -29.55 -33.74 12.41
N ALA A 664 -28.41 -34.34 12.76
CA ALA A 664 -28.36 -35.57 13.57
C ALA A 664 -28.61 -35.33 15.08
N GLY A 665 -28.34 -34.13 15.60
CA GLY A 665 -28.57 -33.77 17.01
C GLY A 665 -30.03 -33.56 17.41
N LEU A 666 -30.93 -33.30 16.45
CA LEU A 666 -32.37 -33.13 16.69
C LEU A 666 -33.20 -34.41 16.48
N ALA A 667 -32.63 -35.45 15.85
CA ALA A 667 -33.28 -36.76 15.72
C ALA A 667 -32.98 -37.73 16.90
N GLY A 668 -31.98 -37.41 17.74
CA GLY A 668 -31.55 -38.24 18.88
C GLY A 668 -32.34 -38.06 20.18
N ILE A 669 -33.23 -37.06 20.28
CA ILE A 669 -33.99 -36.76 21.50
C ILE A 669 -35.41 -37.37 21.49
N LEU A 670 -35.82 -38.05 20.41
CA LEU A 670 -37.17 -38.63 20.26
C LEU A 670 -37.23 -40.15 20.07
N SER A 671 -36.16 -40.91 20.36
CA SER A 671 -36.22 -42.38 20.33
C SER A 671 -35.35 -43.08 21.36
N SER A 672 -35.71 -42.95 22.64
CA SER A 672 -35.34 -43.93 23.67
C SER A 672 -36.42 -44.07 24.74
N ARG A 673 -37.57 -44.66 24.37
CA ARG A 673 -38.45 -45.34 25.32
C ARG A 673 -38.84 -46.71 24.73
N LYS A 674 -38.07 -47.74 25.06
CA LYS A 674 -38.58 -49.13 25.09
C LYS A 674 -39.11 -49.42 26.49
N PRO A 675 -40.23 -50.15 26.63
CA PRO A 675 -40.79 -50.54 27.91
C PRO A 675 -40.08 -51.79 28.44
N LYS A 676 -39.85 -51.86 29.76
CA LYS A 676 -39.74 -53.13 30.49
C LYS A 676 -41.06 -53.39 31.19
N LEU A 677 -41.65 -54.55 30.93
CA LEU A 677 -42.72 -55.14 31.73
C LEU A 677 -42.25 -56.54 32.13
N LYS A 678 -42.29 -56.77 33.44
CA LYS A 678 -41.88 -57.94 34.24
C LYS A 678 -40.39 -58.10 34.53
#